data_AF-A0AAV9S8Q4-F1
#
_entry.id   AF-A0AAV9S8Q4-F1
#
_cell.length_a   1.000
_cell.length_b   1.000
_cell.length_c   1.000
_cell.angle_alpha   90.00
_cell.angle_beta   90.00
_cell.angle_gamma   90.00
#
_symmetry.space_group_name_H-M   'P 1'
#
loop_
_entity.id
_entity.type
_entity.pdbx_description
1 polymer ?
#
loop_
_entity_poly.entity_id
_entity_poly.type
_entity_poly.pdbx_seq_one_letter_code
_entity_poly.pdbx_strand_id
1 'polypeptide(L)'
;MTGRQSNKLPNNLPQLQNLIKRDSQSYVDEFLQQHRHFQSNVEIFKLQPDKANRELAELVMFLSQVAHCYKQQLSTFPRLLSELLLSYHTVMEPGLRMTFCKALILLRNKDLIDPTGLLELFFELLRCHDKLLRKTLYTHIVTDIKGINAKHKNNKVNTTLQNFMYTMLRDSNPIAAKISLDVMVELYRRNIWNDAKTVNVITTACFSKVTKILVGGMKFFLGKDEDEKNESDSESENEGRSARDLKMSYSTGKKTTKNKKKLEKAMKVLKKHKKKKKPEVFNFSAIHLIHDPQDFSEKLLKQLESSKERFEVKIMMMELISRLVGIHELFLFNFYPFIQRFLQPHQREVTKILLCAAQASHQLVPPEIIEPVIMTIANNFVTDRNSGEVMTVGINAIKEVAGRCPLAINEDLLQDLAQYKTHKDKNVMMSARGLIQLFRNLNPQLLHKKDRGRPTEASTEATIKDYGELEAKDYIPGAEVLEVEENKEEEEDEDGWESASISDDDEDGEWIDVHHSSDEDAGEVAEKLQSIPAEERKAKAAAVSGSRLLTQDDFRKIRLAQMAKEVNAAPGKGQKRKMADSDNEEEKGDLLTLRDIEKLHKKPKSDKETRLATAMAGRTDRKEFVRKRTKLNPHASTSNKEKRRTKNFMMMRHSQNVRTKGKRSFREKQLALQAALLKKKKQYK
;
A
#
# COMPACT_ATOMS: atom_id res chain seq x y z
N MET A 1 -46.85 -3.88 -58.51
CA MET A 1 -47.35 -4.02 -57.12
C MET A 1 -46.11 -4.22 -56.26
N THR A 2 -45.71 -3.35 -55.34
CA THR A 2 -46.43 -2.68 -54.23
C THR A 2 -46.13 -1.18 -54.20
N GLY A 3 -47.10 -0.41 -53.71
CA GLY A 3 -47.16 1.03 -53.88
C GLY A 3 -46.03 1.80 -53.20
N ARG A 4 -45.50 2.77 -53.95
CA ARG A 4 -44.83 3.98 -53.47
C ARG A 4 -45.78 4.72 -52.51
N GLN A 5 -45.83 4.31 -51.26
CA GLN A 5 -46.35 5.13 -50.18
C GLN A 5 -45.15 5.85 -49.54
N SER A 6 -45.22 7.20 -49.56
CA SER A 6 -44.50 8.16 -48.72
C SER A 6 -43.11 8.67 -49.19
N ASN A 7 -43.15 9.78 -49.95
CA ASN A 7 -42.05 10.76 -50.20
C ASN A 7 -41.50 11.45 -48.92
N LYS A 8 -41.62 10.84 -47.73
CA LYS A 8 -41.09 11.38 -46.46
C LYS A 8 -39.68 10.86 -46.13
N LEU A 9 -39.09 10.04 -46.99
CA LEU A 9 -37.74 9.48 -46.81
C LEU A 9 -36.65 10.55 -46.57
N PRO A 10 -36.61 11.69 -47.31
CA PRO A 10 -35.66 12.77 -47.04
C PRO A 10 -35.89 13.47 -45.69
N ASN A 11 -37.13 13.47 -45.18
CA ASN A 11 -37.49 14.13 -43.93
C ASN A 11 -37.31 13.22 -42.70
N ASN A 12 -37.11 11.91 -42.90
CA ASN A 12 -36.92 10.93 -41.82
C ASN A 12 -35.47 10.46 -41.77
N LEU A 13 -34.59 11.29 -41.20
CA LEU A 13 -33.15 11.03 -41.10
C LEU A 13 -32.81 9.68 -40.45
N PRO A 14 -33.48 9.21 -39.37
CA PRO A 14 -33.21 7.89 -38.80
C PRO A 14 -33.49 6.72 -39.75
N GLN A 15 -34.56 6.79 -40.53
CA GLN A 15 -34.89 5.76 -41.50
C GLN A 15 -33.89 5.76 -42.66
N LEU A 16 -33.56 6.93 -43.17
CA LEU A 16 -32.55 7.10 -44.23
C LEU A 16 -31.17 6.60 -43.77
N GLN A 17 -30.78 6.89 -42.53
CA GLN A 17 -29.53 6.40 -41.94
C GLN A 17 -29.45 4.87 -41.94
N ASN A 18 -30.55 4.19 -41.57
CA ASN A 18 -30.58 2.72 -41.53
C ASN A 18 -30.48 2.11 -42.94
N LEU A 19 -31.09 2.76 -43.94
CA LEU A 19 -31.03 2.33 -45.33
C LEU A 19 -29.63 2.52 -45.92
N ILE A 20 -29.02 3.69 -45.71
CA ILE A 20 -27.63 3.99 -46.15
C ILE A 20 -26.64 2.99 -45.57
N LYS A 21 -26.81 2.60 -44.29
CA LYS A 21 -25.93 1.61 -43.65
C LYS A 21 -26.07 0.20 -44.21
N ARG A 22 -27.22 -0.14 -44.79
CA ARG A 22 -27.46 -1.45 -45.44
C ARG A 22 -26.94 -1.46 -46.87
N ASP A 23 -27.19 -0.38 -47.60
CA ASP A 23 -26.74 -0.22 -48.98
C ASP A 23 -26.35 1.25 -49.21
N SER A 24 -25.05 1.52 -49.30
CA SER A 24 -24.55 2.89 -49.45
C SER A 24 -24.58 3.40 -50.90
N GLN A 25 -24.60 2.52 -51.90
CA GLN A 25 -24.52 2.95 -53.29
C GLN A 25 -25.87 3.45 -53.81
N SER A 26 -26.96 2.82 -53.37
CA SER A 26 -28.31 3.16 -53.85
C SER A 26 -28.85 4.51 -53.33
N TYR A 27 -28.31 5.04 -52.22
CA TYR A 27 -28.84 6.25 -51.54
C TYR A 27 -27.89 7.46 -51.61
N VAL A 28 -27.02 7.52 -52.63
CA VAL A 28 -26.05 8.62 -52.82
C VAL A 28 -26.76 9.95 -53.06
N ASP A 29 -27.83 9.96 -53.86
CA ASP A 29 -28.53 11.19 -54.23
C ASP A 29 -29.28 11.81 -53.03
N GLU A 30 -29.94 10.99 -52.22
CA GLU A 30 -30.56 11.41 -50.97
C GLU A 30 -29.51 11.91 -49.98
N PHE A 31 -28.34 11.25 -49.90
CA PHE A 31 -27.23 11.73 -49.09
C PHE A 31 -26.73 13.11 -49.56
N LEU A 32 -26.52 13.30 -50.87
CA LEU A 32 -26.08 14.59 -51.43
C LEU A 32 -27.12 15.69 -51.24
N GLN A 33 -28.41 15.36 -51.23
CA GLN A 33 -29.48 16.31 -50.88
C GLN A 33 -29.33 16.78 -49.43
N GLN A 34 -29.14 15.87 -48.47
CA GLN A 34 -28.93 16.22 -47.06
C GLN A 34 -27.61 16.95 -46.82
N HIS A 35 -26.54 16.59 -47.56
CA HIS A 35 -25.26 17.28 -47.46
C HIS A 35 -25.35 18.75 -47.92
N ARG A 36 -26.07 19.02 -49.02
CA ARG A 36 -26.35 20.39 -49.47
C ARG A 36 -27.20 21.15 -48.45
N HIS A 37 -28.21 20.49 -47.88
CA HIS A 37 -29.04 21.07 -46.82
C HIS A 37 -28.22 21.44 -45.58
N PHE A 38 -27.26 20.60 -45.20
CA PHE A 38 -26.30 20.89 -44.15
C PHE A 38 -25.42 22.11 -44.48
N GLN A 39 -24.85 22.18 -45.69
CA GLN A 39 -24.02 23.32 -46.11
C GLN A 39 -24.77 24.65 -46.02
N SER A 40 -26.02 24.70 -46.51
CA SER A 40 -26.86 25.90 -46.41
C SER A 40 -27.13 26.30 -44.95
N ASN A 41 -27.42 25.32 -44.08
CA ASN A 41 -27.63 25.58 -42.64
C ASN A 41 -26.36 26.05 -41.92
N VAL A 42 -25.18 25.59 -42.34
CA VAL A 42 -23.90 26.07 -41.80
C VAL A 42 -23.67 27.54 -42.17
N GLU A 43 -23.95 27.95 -43.41
CA GLU A 43 -23.82 29.36 -43.81
C GLU A 43 -24.81 30.25 -43.05
N ILE A 44 -26.05 29.78 -42.84
CA ILE A 44 -27.02 30.48 -41.98
C ILE A 44 -26.50 30.60 -40.54
N PHE A 45 -25.92 29.51 -40.01
CA PHE A 45 -25.35 29.50 -38.66
C PHE A 45 -24.17 30.48 -38.51
N LYS A 46 -23.29 30.60 -39.52
CA LYS A 46 -22.19 31.59 -39.50
C LYS A 46 -22.70 33.03 -39.40
N LEU A 47 -23.88 33.32 -39.96
CA LEU A 47 -24.51 34.64 -39.87
C LEU A 47 -25.17 34.88 -38.50
N GLN A 48 -25.77 33.84 -37.90
CA GLN A 48 -26.50 33.92 -36.62
C GLN A 48 -26.15 32.76 -35.69
N PRO A 49 -24.97 32.79 -35.03
CA PRO A 49 -24.47 31.67 -34.23
C PRO A 49 -25.16 31.49 -32.86
N ASP A 50 -25.87 32.52 -32.39
CA ASP A 50 -26.55 32.53 -31.09
C ASP A 50 -27.90 31.79 -31.11
N LYS A 51 -28.51 31.61 -32.29
CA LYS A 51 -29.82 30.97 -32.40
C LYS A 51 -29.69 29.45 -32.38
N ALA A 52 -30.57 28.81 -31.60
CA ALA A 52 -30.73 27.37 -31.62
C ALA A 52 -31.21 26.89 -33.01
N ASN A 53 -30.41 26.04 -33.66
CA ASN A 53 -30.79 25.41 -34.92
C ASN A 53 -30.90 23.89 -34.72
N ARG A 54 -32.14 23.41 -34.51
CA ARG A 54 -32.41 21.99 -34.28
C ARG A 54 -32.17 21.15 -35.54
N GLU A 55 -32.48 21.68 -36.72
CA GLU A 55 -32.26 20.98 -37.99
C GLU A 55 -30.77 20.75 -38.23
N LEU A 56 -29.94 21.76 -37.98
CA LEU A 56 -28.48 21.63 -38.06
C LEU A 56 -27.94 20.57 -37.09
N ALA A 57 -28.47 20.51 -35.86
CA ALA A 57 -28.10 19.47 -34.89
C ALA A 57 -28.44 18.05 -35.39
N GLU A 58 -29.63 17.85 -35.95
CA GLU A 58 -30.09 16.57 -36.50
C GLU A 58 -29.27 16.17 -37.74
N LEU A 59 -28.97 17.12 -38.64
CA LEU A 59 -28.13 16.91 -39.81
C LEU A 59 -26.69 16.54 -39.45
N VAL A 60 -26.07 17.23 -38.49
CA VAL A 60 -24.70 16.94 -38.03
C VAL A 60 -24.62 15.53 -37.44
N MET A 61 -25.60 15.12 -36.64
CA MET A 61 -25.65 13.76 -36.10
C MET A 61 -25.85 12.73 -37.21
N PHE A 62 -26.75 12.98 -38.15
CA PHE A 62 -26.96 12.11 -39.32
C PHE A 62 -25.66 11.92 -40.11
N LEU A 63 -25.00 13.03 -40.51
CA LEU A 63 -23.75 12.99 -41.28
C LEU A 63 -22.63 12.25 -40.54
N SER A 64 -22.46 12.49 -39.24
CA SER A 64 -21.46 11.77 -38.42
C SER A 64 -21.72 10.25 -38.36
N GLN A 65 -22.98 9.83 -38.43
CA GLN A 65 -23.35 8.43 -38.41
C GLN A 65 -23.10 7.73 -39.76
N VAL A 66 -23.29 8.43 -40.88
CA VAL A 66 -23.06 7.89 -42.24
C VAL A 66 -21.64 8.13 -42.77
N ALA A 67 -20.80 8.91 -42.07
CA ALA A 67 -19.46 9.30 -42.52
C ALA A 67 -18.54 8.15 -42.99
N HIS A 68 -18.61 6.99 -42.34
CA HIS A 68 -17.85 5.80 -42.75
C HIS A 68 -18.21 5.25 -44.15
N CYS A 69 -19.44 5.48 -44.63
CA CYS A 69 -19.92 5.05 -45.94
C CYS A 69 -19.44 6.00 -47.05
N TYR A 70 -19.34 7.30 -46.78
CA TYR A 70 -19.05 8.35 -47.76
C TYR A 70 -17.78 9.15 -47.42
N LYS A 71 -16.63 8.45 -47.42
CA LYS A 71 -15.34 9.03 -46.98
C LYS A 71 -14.86 10.19 -47.85
N GLN A 72 -15.08 10.13 -49.17
CA GLN A 72 -14.60 11.16 -50.10
C GLN A 72 -15.38 12.47 -49.91
N GLN A 73 -16.70 12.38 -49.87
CA GLN A 73 -17.60 13.52 -49.76
C GLN A 73 -17.51 14.22 -48.41
N LEU A 74 -17.23 13.48 -47.33
CA LEU A 74 -17.17 14.00 -45.95
C LEU A 74 -15.76 14.24 -45.42
N SER A 75 -14.75 14.29 -46.29
CA SER A 75 -13.36 14.55 -45.89
C SER A 75 -13.17 15.91 -45.19
N THR A 76 -13.90 16.95 -45.62
CA THR A 76 -13.83 18.31 -45.04
C THR A 76 -14.74 18.50 -43.83
N PHE A 77 -15.69 17.61 -43.60
CA PHE A 77 -16.71 17.73 -42.56
C PHE A 77 -16.13 17.82 -41.13
N PRO A 78 -15.19 16.94 -40.69
CA PRO A 78 -14.59 17.05 -39.37
C PRO A 78 -13.85 18.37 -39.12
N ARG A 79 -13.14 18.85 -40.15
CA ARG A 79 -12.40 20.11 -40.09
C ARG A 79 -13.34 21.29 -39.95
N LEU A 80 -14.42 21.32 -40.74
CA LEU A 80 -15.43 22.37 -40.66
C LEU A 80 -16.11 22.42 -39.29
N LEU A 81 -16.46 21.27 -38.69
CA LEU A 81 -17.00 21.24 -37.32
C LEU A 81 -16.01 21.77 -36.28
N SER A 82 -14.72 21.45 -36.45
CA SER A 82 -13.66 21.91 -35.56
C SER A 82 -13.47 23.43 -35.66
N GLU A 83 -13.43 23.98 -36.88
CA GLU A 83 -13.31 25.42 -37.13
C GLU A 83 -14.52 26.21 -36.59
N LEU A 84 -15.74 25.67 -36.75
CA LEU A 84 -16.96 26.28 -36.19
C LEU A 84 -16.93 26.28 -34.66
N LEU A 85 -16.48 25.19 -34.04
CA LEU A 85 -16.30 25.13 -32.59
C LEU A 85 -15.26 26.15 -32.12
N LEU A 86 -14.07 26.20 -32.74
CA LEU A 86 -13.03 27.16 -32.37
C LEU A 86 -13.44 28.61 -32.53
N SER A 87 -14.20 28.93 -33.58
CA SER A 87 -14.59 30.32 -33.87
C SER A 87 -15.75 30.81 -32.99
N TYR A 88 -16.70 29.92 -32.66
CA TYR A 88 -17.96 30.29 -32.02
C TYR A 88 -18.22 29.60 -30.66
N HIS A 89 -17.22 28.99 -30.01
CA HIS A 89 -17.42 28.22 -28.77
C HIS A 89 -18.01 29.02 -27.60
N THR A 90 -17.88 30.35 -27.56
CA THR A 90 -18.47 31.19 -26.49
C THR A 90 -19.94 31.54 -26.77
N VAL A 91 -20.27 31.83 -28.03
CA VAL A 91 -21.58 32.36 -28.46
C VAL A 91 -22.57 31.25 -28.82
N MET A 92 -22.08 30.10 -29.31
CA MET A 92 -22.96 29.01 -29.77
C MET A 92 -23.84 28.46 -28.64
N GLU A 93 -25.09 28.12 -28.96
CA GLU A 93 -26.04 27.50 -28.02
C GLU A 93 -25.48 26.19 -27.40
N PRO A 94 -25.64 25.97 -26.07
CA PRO A 94 -25.04 24.82 -25.38
C PRO A 94 -25.45 23.43 -25.93
N GLY A 95 -26.70 23.23 -26.32
CA GLY A 95 -27.21 22.00 -26.92
C GLY A 95 -26.59 21.68 -28.27
N LEU A 96 -26.48 22.67 -29.16
CA LEU A 96 -25.81 22.56 -30.46
C LEU A 96 -24.32 22.27 -30.27
N ARG A 97 -23.65 22.97 -29.34
CA ARG A 97 -22.24 22.74 -28.97
C ARG A 97 -21.99 21.31 -28.51
N MET A 98 -22.85 20.79 -27.64
CA MET A 98 -22.80 19.41 -27.18
C MET A 98 -22.98 18.43 -28.34
N THR A 99 -23.88 18.73 -29.27
CA THR A 99 -24.15 17.90 -30.44
C THR A 99 -22.93 17.82 -31.37
N PHE A 100 -22.26 18.95 -31.62
CA PHE A 100 -21.03 18.99 -32.43
C PHE A 100 -19.90 18.18 -31.77
N CYS A 101 -19.74 18.32 -30.45
CA CYS A 101 -18.77 17.53 -29.70
C CYS A 101 -19.09 16.02 -29.79
N LYS A 102 -20.35 15.62 -29.62
CA LYS A 102 -20.78 14.22 -29.78
C LYS A 102 -20.54 13.67 -31.19
N ALA A 103 -20.77 14.49 -32.22
CA ALA A 103 -20.51 14.11 -33.60
C ALA A 103 -19.01 13.87 -33.84
N LEU A 104 -18.14 14.75 -33.35
CA LEU A 104 -16.69 14.58 -33.43
C LEU A 104 -16.21 13.34 -32.64
N ILE A 105 -16.75 13.11 -31.44
CA ILE A 105 -16.50 11.88 -30.66
C ILE A 105 -16.89 10.62 -31.45
N LEU A 106 -18.05 10.64 -32.12
CA LEU A 106 -18.50 9.51 -32.92
C LEU A 106 -17.59 9.25 -34.12
N LEU A 107 -17.13 10.31 -34.79
CA LEU A 107 -16.18 10.21 -35.90
C LEU A 107 -14.82 9.66 -35.43
N ARG A 108 -14.39 10.05 -34.21
CA ARG A 108 -13.18 9.53 -33.57
C ARG A 108 -13.29 8.05 -33.24
N ASN A 109 -14.41 7.60 -32.67
CA ASN A 109 -14.65 6.19 -32.37
C ASN A 109 -14.67 5.29 -33.63
N LYS A 110 -14.78 5.88 -34.82
CA LYS A 110 -14.70 5.20 -36.12
C LYS A 110 -13.35 5.39 -36.81
N ASP A 111 -12.37 5.94 -36.12
CA ASP A 111 -11.01 6.24 -36.61
C ASP A 111 -10.98 7.13 -37.88
N LEU A 112 -11.95 8.04 -38.03
CA LEU A 112 -11.99 8.99 -39.15
C LEU A 112 -11.26 10.31 -38.86
N ILE A 113 -10.85 10.55 -37.60
CA ILE A 113 -10.18 11.77 -37.14
C ILE A 113 -8.94 11.39 -36.33
N ASP A 114 -7.85 12.13 -36.52
CA ASP A 114 -6.64 12.02 -35.72
C ASP A 114 -6.87 12.46 -34.26
N PRO A 115 -6.34 11.71 -33.25
CA PRO A 115 -6.57 12.03 -31.85
C PRO A 115 -5.98 13.36 -31.41
N THR A 116 -4.81 13.77 -31.93
CA THR A 116 -4.09 14.91 -31.34
C THR A 116 -4.86 16.20 -31.55
N GLY A 117 -5.27 16.48 -32.78
CA GLY A 117 -6.03 17.70 -33.10
C GLY A 117 -7.40 17.74 -32.41
N LEU A 118 -8.06 16.59 -32.24
CA LEU A 118 -9.35 16.53 -31.55
C LEU A 118 -9.22 16.79 -30.05
N LEU A 119 -8.21 16.20 -29.40
CA LEU A 119 -7.98 16.38 -27.97
C LEU A 119 -7.56 17.82 -27.66
N GLU A 120 -6.70 18.44 -28.49
CA GLU A 120 -6.34 19.86 -28.37
C GLU A 120 -7.59 20.75 -28.40
N LEU A 121 -8.49 20.55 -29.37
CA LEU A 121 -9.78 21.23 -29.44
C LEU A 121 -10.61 21.03 -28.16
N PHE A 122 -10.72 19.81 -27.66
CA PHE A 122 -11.51 19.53 -26.46
C PHE A 122 -10.96 20.19 -25.21
N PHE A 123 -9.63 20.34 -25.08
CA PHE A 123 -9.05 21.11 -23.99
C PHE A 123 -9.33 22.60 -24.09
N GLU A 124 -9.30 23.18 -25.29
CA GLU A 124 -9.67 24.58 -25.48
C GLU A 124 -11.14 24.83 -25.14
N LEU A 125 -12.03 23.89 -25.48
CA LEU A 125 -13.45 23.93 -25.12
C LEU A 125 -13.71 23.82 -23.61
N LEU A 126 -12.74 23.42 -22.79
CA LEU A 126 -12.87 23.46 -21.33
C LEU A 126 -12.97 24.89 -20.78
N ARG A 127 -12.59 25.91 -21.58
CA ARG A 127 -12.76 27.32 -21.24
C ARG A 127 -14.24 27.73 -21.17
N CYS A 128 -15.12 27.02 -21.85
CA CYS A 128 -16.54 27.35 -21.90
C CYS A 128 -17.24 27.18 -20.55
N HIS A 129 -18.20 28.08 -20.26
CA HIS A 129 -18.99 28.09 -19.03
C HIS A 129 -20.14 27.07 -19.02
N ASP A 130 -19.92 25.85 -19.51
CA ASP A 130 -20.91 24.76 -19.48
C ASP A 130 -20.40 23.60 -18.62
N LYS A 131 -21.13 23.28 -17.54
CA LYS A 131 -20.77 22.21 -16.62
C LYS A 131 -21.00 20.82 -17.22
N LEU A 132 -22.07 20.64 -18.00
CA LEU A 132 -22.39 19.35 -18.62
C LEU A 132 -21.38 19.03 -19.71
N LEU A 133 -21.09 20.00 -20.59
CA LEU A 133 -20.08 19.85 -21.63
C LEU A 133 -18.72 19.46 -21.04
N ARG A 134 -18.23 20.19 -20.04
CA ARG A 134 -16.93 19.89 -19.42
C ARG A 134 -16.88 18.49 -18.80
N LYS A 135 -17.96 18.02 -18.17
CA LYS A 135 -18.04 16.66 -17.63
C LYS A 135 -18.00 15.60 -18.72
N THR A 136 -18.69 15.84 -19.84
CA THR A 136 -18.69 14.94 -21.00
C THR A 136 -17.33 14.90 -21.67
N LEU A 137 -16.71 16.07 -21.91
CA LEU A 137 -15.36 16.18 -22.48
C LEU A 137 -14.32 15.51 -21.57
N TYR A 138 -14.35 15.77 -20.26
CA TYR A 138 -13.46 15.12 -19.29
C TYR A 138 -13.52 13.59 -19.40
N THR A 139 -14.74 13.03 -19.34
CA THR A 139 -14.94 11.58 -19.42
C THR A 139 -14.43 11.01 -20.75
N HIS A 140 -14.70 11.71 -21.85
CA HIS A 140 -14.25 11.28 -23.17
C HIS A 140 -12.73 11.34 -23.32
N ILE A 141 -12.08 12.45 -22.94
CA ILE A 141 -10.62 12.63 -22.98
C ILE A 141 -9.92 11.47 -22.26
N VAL A 142 -10.33 11.16 -21.03
CA VAL A 142 -9.74 10.07 -20.24
C VAL A 142 -9.97 8.71 -20.92
N THR A 143 -11.15 8.49 -21.51
CA THR A 143 -11.51 7.23 -22.16
C THR A 143 -10.77 7.04 -23.49
N ASP A 144 -10.63 8.08 -24.29
CA ASP A 144 -9.93 8.04 -25.58
C ASP A 144 -8.42 7.84 -25.36
N ILE A 145 -7.80 8.57 -24.42
CA ILE A 145 -6.38 8.35 -24.07
C ILE A 145 -6.15 6.93 -23.53
N LYS A 146 -7.09 6.39 -22.74
CA LYS A 146 -7.04 4.98 -22.31
C LYS A 146 -7.15 4.02 -23.49
N GLY A 147 -8.05 4.29 -24.45
CA GLY A 147 -8.21 3.49 -25.66
C GLY A 147 -6.96 3.48 -26.54
N ILE A 148 -6.36 4.65 -26.76
CA ILE A 148 -5.11 4.81 -27.55
C ILE A 148 -3.96 3.99 -26.94
N ASN A 149 -3.89 3.92 -25.61
CA ASN A 149 -2.84 3.21 -24.88
C ASN A 149 -3.22 1.77 -24.48
N ALA A 150 -4.35 1.24 -24.95
CA ALA A 150 -4.86 -0.07 -24.50
C ALA A 150 -4.00 -1.25 -24.97
N LYS A 151 -3.40 -1.17 -26.16
CA LYS A 151 -2.52 -2.23 -26.70
C LYS A 151 -1.06 -2.00 -26.32
N HIS A 152 -0.57 -0.79 -26.57
CA HIS A 152 0.79 -0.35 -26.28
C HIS A 152 0.77 1.16 -26.00
N LYS A 153 1.73 1.65 -25.21
CA LYS A 153 1.86 3.07 -24.89
C LYS A 153 2.27 3.89 -26.13
N ASN A 154 1.36 4.71 -26.66
CA ASN A 154 1.68 5.55 -27.80
C ASN A 154 2.46 6.81 -27.37
N ASN A 155 3.78 6.67 -27.24
CA ASN A 155 4.66 7.73 -26.74
C ASN A 155 4.61 9.01 -27.57
N LYS A 156 4.38 8.94 -28.89
CA LYS A 156 4.29 10.12 -29.75
C LYS A 156 3.08 10.98 -29.36
N VAL A 157 1.90 10.37 -29.29
CA VAL A 157 0.66 11.06 -28.89
C VAL A 157 0.76 11.54 -27.44
N ASN A 158 1.27 10.71 -26.53
CA ASN A 158 1.44 11.08 -25.13
C ASN A 158 2.39 12.28 -24.96
N THR A 159 3.51 12.32 -25.69
CA THR A 159 4.47 13.43 -25.61
C THR A 159 3.87 14.75 -26.11
N THR A 160 3.14 14.72 -27.23
CA THR A 160 2.43 15.89 -27.76
C THR A 160 1.38 16.39 -26.79
N LEU A 161 0.54 15.50 -26.25
CA LEU A 161 -0.48 15.86 -25.27
C LEU A 161 0.13 16.38 -23.96
N GLN A 162 1.20 15.78 -23.45
CA GLN A 162 1.90 16.26 -22.25
C GLN A 162 2.48 17.67 -22.46
N ASN A 163 3.07 17.97 -23.63
CA ASN A 163 3.53 19.31 -23.97
C ASN A 163 2.37 20.32 -24.01
N PHE A 164 1.25 19.91 -24.59
CA PHE A 164 0.06 20.75 -24.64
C PHE A 164 -0.53 21.02 -23.23
N MET A 165 -0.54 20.01 -22.35
CA MET A 165 -0.97 20.15 -20.95
C MET A 165 -0.14 21.16 -20.16
N TYR A 166 1.16 21.21 -20.42
CA TYR A 166 2.05 22.19 -19.79
C TYR A 166 1.64 23.63 -20.13
N THR A 167 1.27 23.88 -21.40
CA THR A 167 0.74 25.16 -21.84
C THR A 167 -0.62 25.45 -21.18
N MET A 168 -1.50 24.45 -21.08
CA MET A 168 -2.83 24.60 -20.47
C MET A 168 -2.81 24.88 -18.97
N LEU A 169 -1.86 24.32 -18.22
CA LEU A 169 -1.72 24.60 -16.78
C LEU A 169 -1.28 26.04 -16.49
N ARG A 170 -0.62 26.68 -17.47
CA ARG A 170 -0.21 28.09 -17.44
C ARG A 170 -1.29 29.03 -18.00
N ASP A 171 -2.41 28.49 -18.44
CA ASP A 171 -3.51 29.30 -18.99
C ASP A 171 -4.13 30.21 -17.91
N SER A 172 -4.59 31.37 -18.37
CA SER A 172 -5.29 32.38 -17.59
C SER A 172 -6.59 31.85 -16.96
N ASN A 173 -7.25 30.86 -17.59
CA ASN A 173 -8.54 30.35 -17.12
C ASN A 173 -8.37 29.30 -16.01
N PRO A 174 -8.73 29.61 -14.75
CA PRO A 174 -8.48 28.72 -13.62
C PRO A 174 -9.29 27.42 -13.69
N ILE A 175 -10.44 27.41 -14.38
CA ILE A 175 -11.28 26.21 -14.44
C ILE A 175 -10.72 25.23 -15.46
N ALA A 176 -10.28 25.72 -16.62
CA ALA A 176 -9.63 24.88 -17.63
C ALA A 176 -8.36 24.25 -17.06
N ALA A 177 -7.47 25.06 -16.46
CA ALA A 177 -6.25 24.57 -15.83
C ALA A 177 -6.52 23.53 -14.73
N LYS A 178 -7.57 23.72 -13.90
CA LYS A 178 -7.96 22.74 -12.87
C LYS A 178 -8.43 21.41 -13.48
N ILE A 179 -9.26 21.44 -14.51
CA ILE A 179 -9.75 20.21 -15.16
C ILE A 179 -8.61 19.50 -15.89
N SER A 180 -7.72 20.24 -16.55
CA SER A 180 -6.50 19.68 -17.15
C SER A 180 -5.63 18.98 -16.10
N LEU A 181 -5.44 19.59 -14.92
CA LEU A 181 -4.77 18.95 -13.80
C LEU A 181 -5.47 17.65 -13.36
N ASP A 182 -6.79 17.67 -13.19
CA ASP A 182 -7.55 16.48 -12.82
C ASP A 182 -7.39 15.35 -13.85
N VAL A 183 -7.37 15.67 -15.16
CA VAL A 183 -7.13 14.69 -16.23
C VAL A 183 -5.74 14.07 -16.08
N MET A 184 -4.70 14.87 -15.82
CA MET A 184 -3.34 14.36 -15.59
C MET A 184 -3.27 13.43 -14.39
N VAL A 185 -3.93 13.80 -13.28
CA VAL A 185 -4.00 12.99 -12.05
C VAL A 185 -4.72 11.67 -12.30
N GLU A 186 -5.84 11.68 -13.01
CA GLU A 186 -6.61 10.48 -13.36
C GLU A 186 -5.81 9.53 -14.28
N LEU A 187 -5.08 10.08 -15.26
CA LEU A 187 -4.23 9.29 -16.16
C LEU A 187 -3.02 8.68 -15.44
N TYR A 188 -2.48 9.37 -14.44
CA TYR A 188 -1.43 8.83 -13.57
C TYR A 188 -1.96 7.69 -12.71
N ARG A 189 -3.12 7.87 -12.05
CA ARG A 189 -3.77 6.83 -11.23
C ARG A 189 -4.09 5.56 -12.02
N ARG A 190 -4.46 5.71 -13.29
CA ARG A 190 -4.71 4.58 -14.20
C ARG A 190 -3.44 3.92 -14.75
N ASN A 191 -2.24 4.31 -14.28
CA ASN A 191 -0.93 3.84 -14.74
C ASN A 191 -0.67 4.04 -16.25
N ILE A 192 -1.35 5.01 -16.87
CA ILE A 192 -1.16 5.32 -18.31
C ILE A 192 0.03 6.27 -18.47
N TRP A 193 0.04 7.37 -17.71
CA TRP A 193 1.08 8.40 -17.72
C TRP A 193 1.94 8.35 -16.46
N ASN A 194 2.64 7.24 -16.23
CA ASN A 194 3.54 7.03 -15.10
C ASN A 194 4.98 7.54 -15.39
N ASP A 195 5.11 8.68 -16.06
CA ASP A 195 6.38 9.24 -16.51
C ASP A 195 6.85 10.39 -15.62
N ALA A 196 8.18 10.57 -15.51
CA ALA A 196 8.78 11.69 -14.80
C ALA A 196 8.30 13.05 -15.34
N LYS A 197 8.13 13.18 -16.66
CA LYS A 197 7.63 14.41 -17.28
C LYS A 197 6.26 14.83 -16.76
N THR A 198 5.31 13.89 -16.63
CA THR A 198 3.96 14.15 -16.12
C THR A 198 4.01 14.67 -14.68
N VAL A 199 4.82 14.03 -13.84
CA VAL A 199 5.00 14.43 -12.44
C VAL A 199 5.58 15.83 -12.33
N ASN A 200 6.62 16.16 -13.10
CA ASN A 200 7.24 17.48 -13.09
C ASN A 200 6.36 18.57 -13.72
N VAL A 201 5.40 18.21 -14.57
CA VAL A 201 4.35 19.14 -14.98
C VAL A 201 3.38 19.39 -13.82
N ILE A 202 3.02 18.37 -13.03
CA ILE A 202 2.15 18.51 -11.85
C ILE A 202 2.84 19.32 -10.73
N THR A 203 4.17 19.24 -10.56
CA THR A 203 4.89 20.09 -9.58
C THR A 203 4.69 21.58 -9.87
N THR A 204 4.51 21.99 -11.13
CA THR A 204 4.21 23.41 -11.46
C THR A 204 2.85 23.86 -10.93
N ALA A 205 1.87 22.94 -10.83
CA ALA A 205 0.56 23.24 -10.27
C ALA A 205 0.62 23.55 -8.76
N CYS A 206 1.61 23.00 -8.06
CA CYS A 206 1.89 23.29 -6.65
C CYS A 206 2.35 24.74 -6.40
N PHE A 207 2.73 25.50 -7.43
CA PHE A 207 3.10 26.92 -7.32
C PHE A 207 2.02 27.86 -7.85
N SER A 208 0.83 27.35 -8.18
CA SER A 208 -0.27 28.17 -8.67
C SER A 208 -0.80 29.12 -7.59
N LYS A 209 -1.10 30.36 -7.98
CA LYS A 209 -1.81 31.35 -7.13
C LYS A 209 -3.25 30.94 -6.83
N VAL A 210 -3.83 30.04 -7.63
CA VAL A 210 -5.21 29.59 -7.48
C VAL A 210 -5.25 28.43 -6.48
N THR A 211 -5.84 28.67 -5.31
CA THR A 211 -5.90 27.71 -4.20
C THR A 211 -6.45 26.34 -4.62
N LYS A 212 -7.43 26.27 -5.55
CA LYS A 212 -7.98 24.99 -6.02
C LYS A 212 -6.97 24.15 -6.83
N ILE A 213 -6.14 24.79 -7.65
CA ILE A 213 -5.12 24.13 -8.47
C ILE A 213 -3.97 23.69 -7.56
N LEU A 214 -3.53 24.58 -6.67
CA LEU A 214 -2.56 24.32 -5.62
C LEU A 214 -2.96 23.08 -4.80
N VAL A 215 -4.18 23.06 -4.25
CA VAL A 215 -4.69 21.91 -3.47
C VAL A 215 -4.80 20.65 -4.32
N GLY A 216 -5.13 20.76 -5.61
CA GLY A 216 -5.13 19.62 -6.54
C GLY A 216 -3.75 18.99 -6.68
N GLY A 217 -2.71 19.81 -6.90
CA GLY A 217 -1.32 19.35 -6.99
C GLY A 217 -0.81 18.76 -5.67
N MET A 218 -1.11 19.41 -4.54
CA MET A 218 -0.73 18.89 -3.21
C MET A 218 -1.40 17.54 -2.92
N LYS A 219 -2.69 17.39 -3.23
CA LYS A 219 -3.42 16.14 -3.03
C LYS A 219 -2.88 14.99 -3.88
N PHE A 220 -2.40 15.28 -5.08
CA PHE A 220 -1.75 14.28 -5.94
C PHE A 220 -0.54 13.66 -5.25
N PHE A 221 0.39 14.48 -4.74
CA PHE A 221 1.59 13.98 -4.06
C PHE A 221 1.31 13.38 -2.67
N LEU A 222 0.29 13.88 -1.97
CA LEU A 222 -0.08 13.34 -0.66
C LEU A 222 -0.85 12.01 -0.74
N GLY A 223 -1.36 11.63 -1.91
CA GLY A 223 -2.00 10.33 -2.14
C GLY A 223 -3.24 10.09 -1.28
N LYS A 224 -4.04 11.13 -0.99
CA LYS A 224 -5.22 10.99 -0.10
C LYS A 224 -6.36 10.14 -0.66
N ASP A 225 -6.22 9.62 -1.87
CA ASP A 225 -7.06 8.53 -2.36
C ASP A 225 -6.10 7.37 -2.64
N GLU A 226 -6.48 6.18 -2.18
CA GLU A 226 -5.92 4.84 -2.45
C GLU A 226 -5.29 4.13 -1.24
N ASP A 227 -6.13 3.86 -0.22
CA ASP A 227 -6.16 2.54 0.42
C ASP A 227 -6.68 1.48 -0.58
N GLU A 228 -6.19 1.46 -1.83
CA GLU A 228 -6.42 0.32 -2.70
C GLU A 228 -5.49 -0.79 -2.23
N LYS A 229 -6.11 -1.67 -1.44
CA LYS A 229 -5.72 -3.05 -1.24
C LYS A 229 -5.36 -3.73 -2.57
N ASN A 230 -4.14 -3.53 -3.02
CA ASN A 230 -3.48 -4.50 -3.90
C ASN A 230 -2.82 -5.57 -3.01
N GLU A 231 -3.64 -6.27 -2.23
CA GLU A 231 -3.35 -7.64 -1.81
C GLU A 231 -3.60 -8.55 -3.01
N SER A 232 -2.75 -8.45 -4.03
CA SER A 232 -2.61 -9.54 -5.00
C SER A 232 -1.60 -10.51 -4.42
N ASP A 233 -2.11 -11.47 -3.63
CA ASP A 233 -1.39 -12.65 -3.18
C ASP A 233 -1.09 -13.52 -4.42
N SER A 234 -0.01 -13.20 -5.13
CA SER A 234 0.64 -14.14 -6.02
C SER A 234 1.68 -14.89 -5.20
N GLU A 235 1.25 -15.99 -4.57
CA GLU A 235 2.13 -16.95 -3.92
C GLU A 235 2.91 -17.74 -5.00
N SER A 236 4.07 -17.22 -5.41
CA SER A 236 5.08 -18.08 -6.02
C SER A 236 5.83 -18.79 -4.89
N GLU A 237 5.53 -20.08 -4.70
CA GLU A 237 6.29 -20.98 -3.84
C GLU A 237 7.74 -21.04 -4.35
N ASN A 238 8.69 -20.49 -3.59
CA ASN A 238 10.10 -20.78 -3.80
C ASN A 238 10.82 -21.03 -2.47
N GLU A 239 11.73 -22.00 -2.54
CA GLU A 239 12.13 -22.93 -1.50
C GLU A 239 12.84 -22.31 -0.28
N GLY A 240 12.42 -22.82 0.87
CA GLY A 240 12.96 -22.58 2.21
C GLY A 240 11.96 -23.12 3.23
N ARG A 241 12.42 -23.61 4.40
CA ARG A 241 11.60 -24.26 5.45
C ARG A 241 10.19 -23.67 5.49
N SER A 242 9.21 -24.47 5.04
CA SER A 242 7.86 -23.99 4.84
C SER A 242 7.22 -23.67 6.19
N ALA A 243 6.25 -22.76 6.21
CA ALA A 243 5.38 -22.59 7.37
C ALA A 243 4.70 -23.91 7.77
N ARG A 244 4.61 -24.88 6.83
CA ARG A 244 4.19 -26.25 7.07
C ARG A 244 5.22 -27.04 7.89
N ASP A 245 6.51 -26.97 7.56
CA ASP A 245 7.58 -27.69 8.26
C ASP A 245 7.75 -27.24 9.70
N LEU A 246 7.69 -25.92 9.95
CA LEU A 246 7.66 -25.38 11.31
C LEU A 246 6.41 -25.83 12.08
N LYS A 247 5.24 -25.92 11.45
CA LYS A 247 4.04 -26.44 12.11
C LYS A 247 4.17 -27.93 12.40
N MET A 248 4.83 -28.68 11.52
CA MET A 248 5.01 -30.12 11.62
C MET A 248 5.99 -30.49 12.74
N SER A 249 7.15 -29.82 12.83
CA SER A 249 8.13 -30.06 13.90
C SER A 249 7.59 -29.72 15.30
N TYR A 250 6.73 -28.71 15.41
CA TYR A 250 6.07 -28.37 16.68
C TYR A 250 4.81 -29.20 16.96
N SER A 251 4.32 -30.00 16.00
CA SER A 251 3.14 -30.86 16.16
C SER A 251 3.44 -32.18 16.85
N THR A 252 4.66 -32.69 16.70
CA THR A 252 5.15 -33.96 17.26
C THR A 252 5.50 -33.84 18.76
N GLY A 253 5.75 -32.63 19.26
CA GLY A 253 6.03 -32.36 20.67
C GLY A 253 4.79 -32.16 21.57
N LYS A 254 5.02 -32.15 22.90
CA LYS A 254 3.96 -31.86 23.89
C LYS A 254 3.33 -30.48 23.62
N LYS A 255 2.00 -30.42 23.47
CA LYS A 255 1.21 -29.20 23.25
C LYS A 255 1.15 -28.32 24.51
N THR A 256 2.28 -27.69 24.84
CA THR A 256 2.39 -26.75 25.95
C THR A 256 2.21 -25.32 25.46
N THR A 257 1.79 -24.43 26.38
CA THR A 257 1.72 -22.98 26.09
C THR A 257 3.09 -22.38 25.74
N LYS A 258 4.19 -23.02 26.16
CA LYS A 258 5.56 -22.61 25.81
C LYS A 258 5.89 -22.95 24.36
N ASN A 259 5.58 -24.17 23.91
CA ASN A 259 5.82 -24.58 22.53
C ASN A 259 4.94 -23.80 21.54
N LYS A 260 3.70 -23.49 21.92
CA LYS A 260 2.85 -22.58 21.14
C LYS A 260 3.49 -21.21 20.94
N LYS A 261 4.04 -20.61 22.00
CA LYS A 261 4.74 -19.31 21.91
C LYS A 261 6.04 -19.39 21.10
N LYS A 262 6.78 -20.49 21.17
CA LYS A 262 7.98 -20.71 20.34
C LYS A 262 7.62 -20.82 18.85
N LEU A 263 6.57 -21.58 18.51
CA LEU A 263 6.05 -21.68 17.15
C LEU A 263 5.57 -20.33 16.62
N GLU A 264 4.80 -19.57 17.42
CA GLU A 264 4.36 -18.21 17.04
C GLU A 264 5.55 -17.28 16.76
N LYS A 265 6.65 -17.39 17.51
CA LYS A 265 7.88 -16.62 17.28
C LYS A 265 8.64 -17.06 16.03
N ALA A 266 8.85 -18.36 15.84
CA ALA A 266 9.53 -18.89 14.66
C ALA A 266 8.78 -18.52 13.38
N MET A 267 7.45 -18.54 13.41
CA MET A 267 6.60 -18.06 12.32
C MET A 267 6.74 -16.54 12.08
N LYS A 268 6.96 -15.73 13.13
CA LYS A 268 7.22 -14.28 12.98
C LYS A 268 8.58 -14.03 12.31
N VAL A 269 9.65 -14.69 12.76
CA VAL A 269 11.00 -14.58 12.16
C VAL A 269 10.98 -15.02 10.69
N LEU A 270 10.30 -16.13 10.38
CA LEU A 270 10.16 -16.60 8.99
C LEU A 270 9.42 -15.57 8.12
N LYS A 271 8.32 -14.97 8.63
CA LYS A 271 7.61 -13.90 7.92
C LYS A 271 8.51 -12.69 7.67
N LYS A 272 9.34 -12.29 8.64
CA LYS A 272 10.29 -11.17 8.50
C LYS A 272 11.30 -11.40 7.37
N HIS A 273 11.91 -12.58 7.32
CA HIS A 273 12.84 -12.92 6.24
C HIS A 273 12.16 -13.11 4.89
N LYS A 274 10.93 -13.65 4.84
CA LYS A 274 10.16 -13.72 3.59
C LYS A 274 9.83 -12.33 3.04
N LYS A 275 9.54 -11.35 3.90
CA LYS A 275 9.31 -9.96 3.49
C LYS A 275 10.58 -9.30 2.94
N LYS A 276 11.74 -9.47 3.60
CA LYS A 276 13.04 -8.96 3.10
C LYS A 276 13.46 -9.55 1.74
N LYS A 277 12.96 -10.74 1.39
CA LYS A 277 13.22 -11.41 0.10
C LYS A 277 12.28 -11.00 -1.03
N LYS A 278 11.17 -10.29 -0.73
CA LYS A 278 10.32 -9.78 -1.82
C LYS A 278 11.17 -8.76 -2.59
N PRO A 279 11.34 -8.90 -3.92
CA PRO A 279 11.96 -7.84 -4.71
C PRO A 279 11.16 -6.57 -4.44
N GLU A 280 11.84 -5.48 -4.09
CA GLU A 280 11.21 -4.18 -3.92
C GLU A 280 10.64 -3.80 -5.28
N VAL A 281 9.33 -4.05 -5.46
CA VAL A 281 8.60 -3.50 -6.59
C VAL A 281 8.51 -2.02 -6.29
N PHE A 282 9.49 -1.26 -6.79
CA PHE A 282 9.42 0.20 -6.81
C PHE A 282 8.28 0.58 -7.74
N ASN A 283 7.05 0.50 -7.25
CA ASN A 283 6.01 1.40 -7.70
C ASN A 283 6.54 2.78 -7.36
N PHE A 284 7.26 3.42 -8.30
CA PHE A 284 7.84 4.73 -8.07
C PHE A 284 6.71 5.64 -7.61
N SER A 285 6.71 5.96 -6.31
CA SER A 285 5.89 7.02 -5.78
C SER A 285 6.16 8.25 -6.64
N ALA A 286 5.12 9.03 -6.93
CA ALA A 286 5.27 10.25 -7.74
C ALA A 286 6.39 11.16 -7.19
N ILE A 287 6.67 11.06 -5.88
CA ILE A 287 7.75 11.78 -5.21
C ILE A 287 9.15 11.41 -5.74
N HIS A 288 9.41 10.15 -6.09
CA HIS A 288 10.72 9.73 -6.62
C HIS A 288 10.96 10.17 -8.07
N LEU A 289 9.89 10.52 -8.79
CA LEU A 289 9.95 10.92 -10.20
C LEU A 289 10.18 12.43 -10.41
N ILE A 290 10.39 13.17 -9.32
CA ILE A 290 10.69 14.61 -9.35
C ILE A 290 12.15 14.80 -9.76
N HIS A 291 12.42 15.69 -10.72
CA HIS A 291 13.77 15.91 -11.24
C HIS A 291 14.71 16.62 -10.26
N ASP A 292 14.20 17.65 -9.56
CA ASP A 292 14.96 18.42 -8.56
C ASP A 292 14.11 18.57 -7.28
N PRO A 293 14.18 17.59 -6.36
CA PRO A 293 13.41 17.62 -5.13
C PRO A 293 13.88 18.70 -4.14
N GLN A 294 15.16 19.09 -4.19
CA GLN A 294 15.74 20.10 -3.30
C GLN A 294 15.17 21.49 -3.62
N ASP A 295 15.35 21.98 -4.85
CA ASP A 295 14.84 23.29 -5.28
C ASP A 295 13.30 23.36 -5.18
N PHE A 296 12.62 22.25 -5.47
CA PHE A 296 11.18 22.14 -5.27
C PHE A 296 10.78 22.38 -3.80
N SER A 297 11.47 21.74 -2.85
CA SER A 297 11.18 21.89 -1.42
C SER A 297 11.48 23.30 -0.88
N GLU A 298 12.58 23.92 -1.34
CA GLU A 298 12.96 25.29 -0.93
C GLU A 298 11.95 26.33 -1.43
N LYS A 299 11.53 26.23 -2.70
CA LYS A 299 10.48 27.08 -3.26
C LYS A 299 9.15 26.91 -2.53
N LEU A 300 8.79 25.68 -2.19
CA LEU A 300 7.57 25.41 -1.41
C LEU A 300 7.65 26.00 -0.01
N LEU A 301 8.79 25.92 0.66
CA LEU A 301 8.99 26.54 1.98
C LEU A 301 8.84 28.06 1.91
N LYS A 302 9.48 28.71 0.93
CA LYS A 302 9.37 30.16 0.71
C LYS A 302 7.93 30.59 0.44
N GLN A 303 7.18 29.79 -0.32
CA GLN A 303 5.76 30.01 -0.53
C GLN A 303 4.96 29.83 0.76
N LEU A 304 5.27 28.81 1.57
CA LEU A 304 4.60 28.55 2.85
C LEU A 304 4.79 29.68 3.86
N GLU A 305 5.99 30.25 3.95
CA GLU A 305 6.31 31.40 4.82
C GLU A 305 5.52 32.66 4.44
N SER A 306 5.41 32.94 3.14
CA SER A 306 4.71 34.11 2.60
C SER A 306 3.19 33.92 2.45
N SER A 307 2.71 32.68 2.52
CA SER A 307 1.32 32.34 2.24
C SER A 307 0.35 32.86 3.31
N LYS A 308 -0.74 33.50 2.84
CA LYS A 308 -1.91 33.91 3.65
C LYS A 308 -3.06 32.91 3.55
N GLU A 309 -2.82 31.73 3.01
CA GLU A 309 -3.85 30.70 2.84
C GLU A 309 -4.38 30.15 4.16
N ARG A 310 -5.54 29.47 4.07
CA ARG A 310 -6.14 28.76 5.22
C ARG A 310 -5.14 27.79 5.83
N PHE A 311 -5.20 27.63 7.15
CA PHE A 311 -4.27 26.77 7.89
C PHE A 311 -4.25 25.31 7.40
N GLU A 312 -5.39 24.78 6.96
CA GLU A 312 -5.47 23.43 6.35
C GLU A 312 -4.60 23.27 5.10
N VAL A 313 -4.48 24.32 4.28
CA VAL A 313 -3.61 24.33 3.09
C VAL A 313 -2.15 24.42 3.51
N LYS A 314 -1.85 25.19 4.57
CA LYS A 314 -0.50 25.25 5.14
C LYS A 314 -0.05 23.90 5.70
N ILE A 315 -0.93 23.16 6.38
CA ILE A 315 -0.63 21.78 6.83
C ILE A 315 -0.34 20.87 5.64
N MET A 316 -1.12 20.94 4.55
CA MET A 316 -0.84 20.13 3.35
C MET A 316 0.54 20.45 2.73
N MET A 317 0.94 21.73 2.72
CA MET A 317 2.28 22.13 2.28
C MET A 317 3.37 21.58 3.20
N MET A 318 3.20 21.70 4.53
CA MET A 318 4.12 21.13 5.51
C MET A 318 4.26 19.61 5.34
N GLU A 319 3.13 18.92 5.13
CA GLU A 319 3.09 17.47 4.93
C GLU A 319 3.82 17.05 3.64
N LEU A 320 3.69 17.83 2.56
CA LEU A 320 4.45 17.54 1.33
C LEU A 320 5.94 17.78 1.53
N ILE A 321 6.33 18.91 2.13
CA ILE A 321 7.73 19.23 2.41
C ILE A 321 8.35 18.16 3.31
N SER A 322 7.66 17.72 4.38
CA SER A 322 8.19 16.71 5.28
C SER A 322 8.40 15.35 4.61
N ARG A 323 7.51 14.96 3.69
CA ARG A 323 7.68 13.74 2.90
C ARG A 323 8.84 13.84 1.92
N LEU A 324 9.02 14.99 1.27
CA LEU A 324 10.15 15.22 0.36
C LEU A 324 11.48 15.14 1.10
N VAL A 325 11.59 15.82 2.25
CA VAL A 325 12.78 15.81 3.09
C VAL A 325 13.09 14.41 3.60
N GLY A 326 12.10 13.66 4.08
CA GLY A 326 12.31 12.32 4.59
C GLY A 326 12.69 11.29 3.53
N ILE A 327 12.11 11.35 2.33
CA ILE A 327 12.36 10.37 1.25
C ILE A 327 13.68 10.64 0.52
N HIS A 328 13.97 11.90 0.22
CA HIS A 328 15.16 12.28 -0.56
C HIS A 328 16.32 12.77 0.33
N GLU A 329 16.17 12.69 1.65
CA GLU A 329 17.16 13.12 2.65
C GLU A 329 17.67 14.56 2.40
N LEU A 330 16.73 15.49 2.19
CA LEU A 330 17.01 16.87 1.77
C LEU A 330 17.48 17.77 2.91
N PHE A 331 18.39 18.70 2.61
CA PHE A 331 18.87 19.69 3.58
C PHE A 331 17.97 20.93 3.58
N LEU A 332 16.99 20.98 4.49
CA LEU A 332 16.06 22.11 4.63
C LEU A 332 15.98 22.65 6.06
N PHE A 333 17.07 23.24 6.54
CA PHE A 333 17.21 23.64 7.95
C PHE A 333 16.21 24.68 8.45
N ASN A 334 15.78 25.61 7.57
CA ASN A 334 14.80 26.64 7.92
C ASN A 334 13.40 26.08 8.23
N PHE A 335 13.13 24.82 7.83
CA PHE A 335 11.85 24.16 8.09
C PHE A 335 11.62 23.85 9.57
N TYR A 336 12.67 23.48 10.32
CA TYR A 336 12.54 23.08 11.72
C TYR A 336 12.16 24.24 12.65
N PRO A 337 12.83 25.41 12.59
CA PRO A 337 12.39 26.59 13.35
C PRO A 337 10.98 27.06 12.95
N PHE A 338 10.60 26.87 11.68
CA PHE A 338 9.25 27.19 11.22
C PHE A 338 8.19 26.29 11.86
N ILE A 339 8.42 24.96 11.89
CA ILE A 339 7.51 24.01 12.55
C ILE A 339 7.43 24.29 14.06
N GLN A 340 8.57 24.61 14.70
CA GLN A 340 8.66 24.83 16.15
C GLN A 340 7.62 25.85 16.67
N ARG A 341 7.31 26.89 15.87
CA ARG A 341 6.29 27.90 16.19
C ARG A 341 4.87 27.31 16.36
N PHE A 342 4.59 26.19 15.73
CA PHE A 342 3.28 25.53 15.74
C PHE A 342 3.21 24.33 16.70
N LEU A 343 4.29 24.01 17.41
CA LEU A 343 4.36 22.91 18.38
C LEU A 343 3.77 23.29 19.74
N GLN A 344 2.48 23.61 19.74
CA GLN A 344 1.70 23.91 20.95
C GLN A 344 0.51 22.94 21.08
N PRO A 345 0.20 22.38 22.26
CA PRO A 345 -0.89 21.43 22.43
C PRO A 345 -2.28 21.94 22.03
N HIS A 346 -2.50 23.25 22.15
CA HIS A 346 -3.78 23.89 21.80
C HIS A 346 -3.95 24.11 20.29
N GLN A 347 -2.88 23.93 19.50
CA GLN A 347 -2.93 24.15 18.06
C GLN A 347 -3.82 23.13 17.36
N ARG A 348 -4.60 23.59 16.37
CA ARG A 348 -5.47 22.73 15.57
C ARG A 348 -4.64 21.71 14.77
N GLU A 349 -5.05 20.44 14.81
CA GLU A 349 -4.39 19.33 14.10
C GLU A 349 -2.89 19.19 14.39
N VAL A 350 -2.47 19.51 15.62
CA VAL A 350 -1.07 19.45 16.04
C VAL A 350 -0.42 18.07 15.86
N THR A 351 -1.20 16.98 15.90
CA THR A 351 -0.72 15.62 15.63
C THR A 351 -0.17 15.46 14.21
N LYS A 352 -0.74 16.17 13.22
CA LYS A 352 -0.20 16.21 11.85
C LYS A 352 1.09 17.01 11.77
N ILE A 353 1.21 18.07 12.56
CA ILE A 353 2.42 18.91 12.61
C ILE A 353 3.58 18.13 13.24
N LEU A 354 3.30 17.39 14.33
CA LEU A 354 4.25 16.46 14.94
C LEU A 354 4.66 15.35 13.97
N LEU A 355 3.73 14.87 13.13
CA LEU A 355 4.05 13.94 12.04
C LEU A 355 5.02 14.54 11.04
N CYS A 356 4.79 15.78 10.63
CA CYS A 356 5.67 16.49 9.70
C CYS A 356 7.09 16.62 10.29
N ALA A 357 7.21 16.95 11.58
CA ALA A 357 8.51 17.03 12.26
C ALA A 357 9.23 15.67 12.28
N ALA A 358 8.53 14.60 12.63
CA ALA A 358 9.09 13.25 12.68
C ALA A 358 9.45 12.70 11.29
N GLN A 359 8.70 13.04 10.25
CA GLN A 359 8.97 12.63 8.86
C GLN A 359 10.16 13.38 8.26
N ALA A 360 10.31 14.67 8.57
CA ALA A 360 11.41 15.48 8.06
C ALA A 360 12.75 15.24 8.80
N SER A 361 12.78 14.39 9.82
CA SER A 361 14.02 14.04 10.53
C SER A 361 14.70 12.88 9.80
N HIS A 362 15.98 12.98 9.45
CA HIS A 362 16.77 11.88 8.86
C HIS A 362 18.22 11.91 9.34
N GLN A 363 18.97 10.82 9.13
CA GLN A 363 20.30 10.63 9.70
C GLN A 363 21.31 11.74 9.32
N LEU A 364 21.13 12.35 8.15
CA LEU A 364 22.00 13.42 7.63
C LEU A 364 21.64 14.83 8.16
N VAL A 365 20.61 14.99 8.99
CA VAL A 365 20.33 16.31 9.60
C VAL A 365 21.20 16.50 10.83
N PRO A 366 21.90 17.65 10.98
CA PRO A 366 22.66 17.93 12.18
C PRO A 366 21.80 17.83 13.45
N PRO A 367 22.27 17.12 14.50
CA PRO A 367 21.49 16.94 15.72
C PRO A 367 21.18 18.25 16.43
N GLU A 368 22.05 19.26 16.32
CA GLU A 368 21.87 20.60 16.90
C GLU A 368 20.58 21.32 16.43
N ILE A 369 20.09 20.99 15.24
CA ILE A 369 18.88 21.60 14.67
C ILE A 369 17.62 20.87 15.16
N ILE A 370 17.71 19.55 15.37
CA ILE A 370 16.60 18.71 15.82
C ILE A 370 16.42 18.77 17.34
N GLU A 371 17.50 18.93 18.11
CA GLU A 371 17.46 19.02 19.56
C GLU A 371 16.48 20.11 20.07
N PRO A 372 16.50 21.36 19.58
CA PRO A 372 15.51 22.39 19.94
C PRO A 372 14.06 21.97 19.65
N VAL A 373 13.82 21.19 18.58
CA VAL A 373 12.49 20.67 18.24
C VAL A 373 12.05 19.66 19.28
N ILE A 374 12.91 18.68 19.62
CA ILE A 374 12.64 17.68 20.67
C ILE A 374 12.38 18.37 22.01
N MET A 375 13.22 19.34 22.37
CA MET A 375 13.08 20.09 23.63
C MET A 375 11.78 20.88 23.68
N THR A 376 11.36 21.48 22.57
CA THR A 376 10.06 22.17 22.48
C THR A 376 8.89 21.20 22.66
N ILE A 377 8.98 20.00 22.08
CA ILE A 377 7.94 18.96 22.26
C ILE A 377 7.90 18.52 23.73
N ALA A 378 9.06 18.28 24.35
CA ALA A 378 9.13 17.89 25.76
C ALA A 378 8.52 18.97 26.67
N ASN A 379 8.98 20.21 26.54
CA ASN A 379 8.55 21.34 27.38
C ASN A 379 7.07 21.71 27.20
N ASN A 380 6.51 21.57 25.99
CA ASN A 380 5.13 21.96 25.74
C ASN A 380 4.13 20.82 25.91
N PHE A 381 4.50 19.57 25.61
CA PHE A 381 3.57 18.42 25.62
C PHE A 381 3.73 17.53 26.85
N VAL A 382 4.96 17.28 27.30
CA VAL A 382 5.27 16.36 28.40
C VAL A 382 5.36 17.14 29.71
N THR A 383 4.25 17.75 30.10
CA THR A 383 4.12 18.45 31.39
C THR A 383 2.94 17.92 32.17
N ASP A 384 3.02 17.97 33.50
CA ASP A 384 1.94 17.51 34.40
C ASP A 384 0.63 18.32 34.26
N ARG A 385 0.69 19.48 33.59
CA ARG A 385 -0.48 20.33 33.30
C ARG A 385 -1.33 19.78 32.15
N ASN A 386 -0.72 19.00 31.26
CA ASN A 386 -1.38 18.48 30.08
C ASN A 386 -2.13 17.18 30.36
N SER A 387 -3.09 16.85 29.51
CA SER A 387 -3.79 15.56 29.62
C SER A 387 -2.86 14.41 29.29
N GLY A 388 -3.12 13.23 29.88
CA GLY A 388 -2.34 12.03 29.59
C GLY A 388 -2.33 11.65 28.10
N GLU A 389 -3.32 12.09 27.30
CA GLU A 389 -3.35 11.88 25.85
C GLU A 389 -2.33 12.77 25.12
N VAL A 390 -2.26 14.05 25.47
CA VAL A 390 -1.27 15.00 24.92
C VAL A 390 0.16 14.57 25.28
N MET A 391 0.39 14.13 26.51
CA MET A 391 1.69 13.60 26.93
C MET A 391 2.07 12.33 26.14
N THR A 392 1.10 11.44 25.88
CA THR A 392 1.32 10.22 25.08
C THR A 392 1.72 10.57 23.66
N VAL A 393 1.03 11.52 23.04
CA VAL A 393 1.34 12.04 21.70
C VAL A 393 2.74 12.66 21.65
N GLY A 394 3.10 13.46 22.66
CA GLY A 394 4.43 14.06 22.77
C GLY A 394 5.55 13.01 22.87
N ILE A 395 5.43 12.03 23.78
CA ILE A 395 6.43 10.97 23.94
C ILE A 395 6.52 10.08 22.68
N ASN A 396 5.39 9.77 22.04
CA ASN A 396 5.39 9.02 20.79
C ASN A 396 6.07 9.80 19.66
N ALA A 397 5.82 11.10 19.53
CA ALA A 397 6.47 11.95 18.54
C ALA A 397 7.99 12.01 18.77
N ILE A 398 8.44 12.23 20.00
CA ILE A 398 9.88 12.20 20.35
C ILE A 398 10.49 10.84 20.01
N LYS A 399 9.80 9.74 20.31
CA LYS A 399 10.25 8.38 19.97
C LYS A 399 10.40 8.19 18.45
N GLU A 400 9.48 8.70 17.63
CA GLU A 400 9.60 8.57 16.17
C GLU A 400 10.68 9.49 15.57
N VAL A 401 10.90 10.68 16.13
CA VAL A 401 12.02 11.57 15.77
C VAL A 401 13.35 10.92 16.14
N ALA A 402 13.49 10.46 17.38
CA ALA A 402 14.70 9.79 17.89
C ALA A 402 14.97 8.45 17.19
N GLY A 403 13.96 7.81 16.63
CA GLY A 403 14.14 6.62 15.80
C GLY A 403 14.86 6.89 14.47
N ARG A 404 14.82 8.13 13.96
CA ARG A 404 15.52 8.55 12.75
C ARG A 404 16.81 9.31 13.03
N CYS A 405 16.80 10.16 14.05
CA CYS A 405 17.97 10.91 14.52
C CYS A 405 18.25 10.58 15.99
N PRO A 406 18.93 9.47 16.32
CA PRO A 406 19.15 9.06 17.71
C PRO A 406 20.06 10.02 18.49
N LEU A 407 20.96 10.72 17.78
CA LEU A 407 21.92 11.67 18.36
C LEU A 407 21.27 12.97 18.87
N ALA A 408 20.04 13.27 18.47
CA ALA A 408 19.40 14.56 18.79
C ALA A 408 18.78 14.63 20.20
N ILE A 409 18.80 13.52 20.97
CA ILE A 409 18.26 13.50 22.33
C ILE A 409 19.40 13.45 23.35
N ASN A 410 19.37 14.39 24.30
CA ASN A 410 20.33 14.42 25.40
C ASN A 410 20.06 13.29 26.40
N GLU A 411 21.13 12.82 27.06
CA GLU A 411 21.04 11.78 28.08
C GLU A 411 20.05 12.16 29.19
N ASP A 412 20.14 13.38 29.71
CA ASP A 412 19.28 13.89 30.78
C ASP A 412 17.80 13.86 30.39
N LEU A 413 17.49 14.31 29.18
CA LEU A 413 16.11 14.33 28.67
C LEU A 413 15.58 12.91 28.47
N LEU A 414 16.39 12.00 27.94
CA LEU A 414 16.00 10.60 27.77
C LEU A 414 15.73 9.94 29.14
N GLN A 415 16.58 10.20 30.13
CA GLN A 415 16.42 9.68 31.49
C GLN A 415 15.14 10.21 32.15
N ASP A 416 14.84 11.50 32.00
CA ASP A 416 13.61 12.11 32.49
C ASP A 416 12.36 11.49 31.84
N LEU A 417 12.35 11.39 30.51
CA LEU A 417 11.25 10.75 29.77
C LEU A 417 11.07 9.26 30.14
N ALA A 418 12.15 8.56 30.49
CA ALA A 418 12.10 7.16 30.93
C ALA A 418 11.42 7.00 32.31
N GLN A 419 11.39 8.03 33.16
CA GLN A 419 10.74 7.98 34.48
C GLN A 419 9.22 7.77 34.36
N TYR A 420 8.61 8.21 33.27
CA TYR A 420 7.18 8.02 32.99
C TYR A 420 6.76 6.55 32.82
N LYS A 421 7.68 5.57 32.86
CA LYS A 421 7.39 4.12 32.86
C LYS A 421 6.55 3.63 34.05
N THR A 422 6.43 4.44 35.11
CA THR A 422 5.60 4.20 36.30
C THR A 422 4.43 5.17 36.44
N HIS A 423 4.17 6.00 35.42
CA HIS A 423 3.08 6.98 35.45
C HIS A 423 1.70 6.34 35.64
N LYS A 424 0.75 7.06 36.27
CA LYS A 424 -0.60 6.57 36.57
C LYS A 424 -1.38 6.21 35.30
N ASP A 425 -1.22 7.02 34.25
CA ASP A 425 -1.86 6.76 32.96
C ASP A 425 -1.14 5.68 32.16
N LYS A 426 -1.91 4.65 31.78
CA LYS A 426 -1.42 3.53 30.99
C LYS A 426 -0.88 3.95 29.61
N ASN A 427 -1.44 5.00 29.00
CA ASN A 427 -0.99 5.47 27.69
C ASN A 427 0.43 6.02 27.77
N VAL A 428 0.65 7.00 28.63
CA VAL A 428 1.95 7.60 28.94
C VAL A 428 2.97 6.54 29.36
N MET A 429 2.56 5.63 30.26
CA MET A 429 3.39 4.49 30.69
C MET A 429 3.86 3.61 29.53
N MET A 430 2.98 3.32 28.57
CA MET A 430 3.31 2.46 27.44
C MET A 430 4.16 3.18 26.40
N SER A 431 3.92 4.47 26.15
CA SER A 431 4.77 5.30 25.29
C SER A 431 6.19 5.44 25.82
N ALA A 432 6.36 5.72 27.12
CA ALA A 432 7.67 5.77 27.76
C ALA A 432 8.41 4.43 27.68
N ARG A 433 7.70 3.31 27.84
CA ARG A 433 8.27 1.96 27.62
C ARG A 433 8.66 1.70 26.17
N GLY A 434 7.93 2.28 25.21
CA GLY A 434 8.27 2.24 23.78
C GLY A 434 9.59 2.97 23.51
N LEU A 435 9.77 4.16 24.08
CA LEU A 435 11.01 4.93 24.00
C LEU A 435 12.20 4.16 24.60
N ILE A 436 12.03 3.59 25.80
CA ILE A 436 13.06 2.73 26.42
C ILE A 436 13.41 1.55 25.51
N GLN A 437 12.41 0.92 24.88
CA GLN A 437 12.65 -0.23 24.00
C GLN A 437 13.41 0.16 22.72
N LEU A 438 13.16 1.35 22.17
CA LEU A 438 13.91 1.90 21.05
C LEU A 438 15.40 2.08 21.42
N PHE A 439 15.68 2.75 22.54
CA PHE A 439 17.06 2.97 22.98
C PHE A 439 17.77 1.69 23.46
N ARG A 440 17.05 0.64 23.88
CA ARG A 440 17.66 -0.70 24.09
C ARG A 440 18.19 -1.33 22.80
N ASN A 441 17.64 -0.95 21.65
CA ASN A 441 18.06 -1.46 20.35
C ASN A 441 19.09 -0.55 19.69
N LEU A 442 19.01 0.76 19.92
CA LEU A 442 19.93 1.75 19.33
C LEU A 442 21.19 1.97 20.17
N ASN A 443 21.02 2.25 21.47
CA ASN A 443 22.13 2.48 22.39
C ASN A 443 21.70 2.29 23.85
N PRO A 444 21.95 1.10 24.42
CA PRO A 444 21.63 0.84 25.82
C PRO A 444 22.43 1.67 26.82
N GLN A 445 23.54 2.30 26.44
CA GLN A 445 24.41 3.00 27.38
C GLN A 445 23.77 4.30 27.90
N LEU A 446 23.06 5.04 27.03
CA LEU A 446 22.29 6.24 27.36
C LEU A 446 21.17 5.98 28.39
N LEU A 447 20.74 4.72 28.54
CA LEU A 447 19.76 4.33 29.54
C LEU A 447 20.44 3.99 30.87
N HIS A 448 19.76 4.32 31.98
CA HIS A 448 20.16 3.83 33.30
C HIS A 448 20.22 2.29 33.34
N LYS A 449 21.13 1.75 34.16
CA LYS A 449 21.34 0.29 34.34
C LYS A 449 20.05 -0.49 34.63
N LYS A 450 19.07 0.12 35.32
CA LYS A 450 17.75 -0.48 35.63
C LYS A 450 16.89 -0.71 34.38
N ASP A 451 17.09 0.11 33.34
CA ASP A 451 16.26 0.15 32.15
C ASP A 451 16.90 -0.53 30.93
N ARG A 452 18.19 -0.91 30.98
CA ARG A 452 18.91 -1.65 29.92
C ARG A 452 18.32 -3.03 29.60
N GLY A 453 17.57 -3.62 30.53
CA GLY A 453 17.06 -4.98 30.36
C GLY A 453 18.17 -6.04 30.48
N ARG A 454 17.91 -7.26 30.00
CA ARG A 454 18.93 -8.31 29.94
C ARG A 454 19.78 -8.08 28.68
N PRO A 455 21.12 -8.05 28.79
CA PRO A 455 21.97 -7.86 27.61
C PRO A 455 21.74 -9.01 26.62
N THR A 456 21.42 -8.65 25.39
CA THR A 456 21.37 -9.54 24.22
C THR A 456 22.63 -9.24 23.39
N GLU A 457 23.19 -10.21 22.67
CA GLU A 457 24.36 -9.96 21.78
C GLU A 457 24.12 -8.78 20.82
N ALA A 458 22.90 -8.70 20.25
CA ALA A 458 22.49 -7.57 19.41
C ALA A 458 22.42 -6.23 20.16
N SER A 459 22.16 -6.22 21.46
CA SER A 459 22.16 -5.01 22.29
C SER A 459 23.56 -4.58 22.71
N THR A 460 24.52 -5.51 22.77
CA THR A 460 25.93 -5.19 23.07
C THR A 460 26.69 -4.71 21.84
N GLU A 461 26.27 -5.15 20.65
CA GLU A 461 26.81 -4.68 19.37
C GLU A 461 26.17 -3.38 18.87
N ALA A 462 25.08 -2.92 19.50
CA ALA A 462 24.38 -1.70 19.12
C ALA A 462 25.13 -0.45 19.62
N THR A 463 25.78 0.25 18.70
CA THR A 463 26.36 1.57 18.90
C THR A 463 25.67 2.58 17.97
N ILE A 464 25.49 3.82 18.44
CA ILE A 464 25.01 4.90 17.57
C ILE A 464 26.15 5.27 16.64
N LYS A 465 25.83 5.47 15.37
CA LYS A 465 26.76 6.02 14.38
C LYS A 465 26.97 7.50 14.67
N ASP A 466 28.20 7.97 14.59
CA ASP A 466 28.45 9.40 14.65
C ASP A 466 27.84 10.11 13.43
N TYR A 467 27.63 11.41 13.55
CA TYR A 467 27.02 12.20 12.48
C TYR A 467 27.87 12.11 11.20
N GLY A 468 27.27 11.61 10.11
CA GLY A 468 27.95 11.40 8.83
C GLY A 468 28.74 10.09 8.72
N GLU A 469 28.74 9.22 9.73
CA GLU A 469 29.43 7.94 9.67
C GLU A 469 28.64 6.92 8.84
N LEU A 470 29.27 6.41 7.76
CA LEU A 470 28.73 5.36 6.91
C LEU A 470 29.15 3.98 7.44
N GLU A 471 28.18 3.08 7.63
CA GLU A 471 28.44 1.70 8.06
C GLU A 471 28.84 0.85 6.85
N ALA A 472 30.12 0.92 6.46
CA ALA A 472 30.72 -0.07 5.58
C ALA A 472 31.16 -1.27 6.45
N LYS A 473 30.48 -2.41 6.30
CA LYS A 473 30.95 -3.66 6.92
C LYS A 473 31.95 -4.32 5.98
N ASP A 474 33.15 -4.57 6.47
CA ASP A 474 34.18 -5.32 5.74
C ASP A 474 33.87 -6.82 5.65
N TYR A 475 32.77 -7.28 6.27
CA TYR A 475 32.38 -8.68 6.36
C TYR A 475 30.87 -8.88 6.16
N ILE A 476 30.49 -10.04 5.63
CA ILE A 476 29.09 -10.47 5.52
C ILE A 476 28.65 -10.94 6.92
N PRO A 477 27.64 -10.31 7.56
CA PRO A 477 27.14 -10.76 8.85
C PRO A 477 26.69 -12.23 8.78
N GLY A 478 27.08 -13.08 9.73
CA GLY A 478 26.73 -14.51 9.72
C GLY A 478 27.69 -15.38 8.88
N ALA A 479 28.68 -14.80 8.20
CA ALA A 479 29.72 -15.56 7.51
C ALA A 479 30.66 -16.31 8.46
N GLU A 480 30.63 -16.02 9.76
CA GLU A 480 31.34 -16.78 10.80
C GLU A 480 30.91 -18.25 10.91
N VAL A 481 29.77 -18.60 10.30
CA VAL A 481 29.20 -19.96 10.30
C VAL A 481 29.82 -20.85 9.24
N LEU A 482 30.48 -20.26 8.24
CA LEU A 482 31.18 -21.01 7.21
C LEU A 482 32.57 -21.37 7.72
N GLU A 483 33.00 -22.60 7.47
CA GLU A 483 34.35 -23.04 7.76
C GLU A 483 35.32 -22.33 6.81
N VAL A 484 36.44 -21.86 7.36
CA VAL A 484 37.57 -21.41 6.54
C VAL A 484 38.18 -22.67 5.95
N GLU A 485 38.12 -22.85 4.64
CA GLU A 485 38.94 -23.85 3.97
C GLU A 485 40.39 -23.41 4.17
N GLU A 486 41.06 -23.98 5.17
CA GLU A 486 42.51 -24.02 5.18
C GLU A 486 42.91 -24.80 3.93
N ASN A 487 43.65 -24.17 3.02
CA ASN A 487 44.30 -24.83 1.90
C ASN A 487 45.05 -26.05 2.46
N LYS A 488 44.44 -27.23 2.35
CA LYS A 488 45.16 -28.50 2.36
C LYS A 488 45.81 -28.62 0.99
N GLU A 489 46.94 -27.93 0.85
CA GLU A 489 47.91 -28.25 -0.19
C GLU A 489 48.46 -29.65 0.12
N GLU A 490 48.19 -30.56 -0.81
CA GLU A 490 48.99 -31.73 -1.20
C GLU A 490 49.34 -32.77 -0.13
N GLU A 491 48.64 -33.90 -0.17
CA GLU A 491 49.33 -35.18 -0.38
C GLU A 491 48.51 -36.00 -1.39
N GLU A 492 49.14 -36.23 -2.53
CA GLU A 492 48.76 -37.16 -3.57
C GLU A 492 48.62 -38.57 -2.99
N ASP A 493 47.60 -39.32 -3.41
CA ASP A 493 47.71 -40.75 -3.70
C ASP A 493 46.52 -41.18 -4.57
N GLU A 494 46.78 -41.11 -5.87
CA GLU A 494 46.55 -42.16 -6.86
C GLU A 494 45.61 -43.31 -6.44
N ASP A 495 44.44 -43.38 -7.08
CA ASP A 495 43.93 -44.65 -7.65
C ASP A 495 42.69 -44.38 -8.53
N GLY A 496 42.95 -44.32 -9.84
CA GLY A 496 41.93 -44.26 -10.87
C GLY A 496 41.31 -45.62 -11.15
N TRP A 497 39.98 -45.71 -11.12
CA TRP A 497 39.22 -46.73 -11.83
C TRP A 497 37.96 -46.11 -12.44
N GLU A 498 38.09 -45.66 -13.70
CA GLU A 498 36.96 -45.64 -14.63
C GLU A 498 36.61 -47.10 -15.00
N SER A 499 35.35 -47.48 -14.86
CA SER A 499 34.74 -48.53 -15.67
C SER A 499 33.23 -48.33 -15.72
N ALA A 500 32.77 -47.80 -16.85
CA ALA A 500 31.38 -47.90 -17.28
C ALA A 500 31.21 -49.21 -18.06
N SER A 501 30.36 -50.14 -17.61
CA SER A 501 29.51 -50.99 -18.48
C SER A 501 28.62 -51.96 -17.67
N ILE A 502 27.31 -51.68 -17.72
CA ILE A 502 26.13 -52.57 -17.90
C ILE A 502 26.14 -54.04 -17.39
N SER A 503 25.16 -54.38 -16.55
CA SER A 503 24.31 -55.58 -16.71
C SER A 503 23.00 -55.44 -15.89
N ASP A 504 21.87 -55.60 -16.58
CA ASP A 504 20.53 -55.89 -16.01
C ASP A 504 20.56 -57.13 -15.09
N ASP A 505 19.88 -57.12 -13.94
CA ASP A 505 18.57 -57.78 -13.74
C ASP A 505 18.08 -57.69 -12.27
N ASP A 506 16.84 -57.25 -12.12
CA ASP A 506 15.79 -57.56 -11.13
C ASP A 506 15.92 -57.46 -9.58
N GLU A 507 14.85 -56.86 -9.01
CA GLU A 507 14.22 -57.04 -7.69
C GLU A 507 15.03 -56.69 -6.41
N ASP A 508 14.79 -55.52 -5.80
CA ASP A 508 13.72 -55.31 -4.79
C ASP A 508 13.76 -53.88 -4.23
N GLY A 509 12.59 -53.27 -4.05
CA GLY A 509 12.45 -51.87 -3.62
C GLY A 509 12.60 -51.70 -2.12
N GLU A 510 13.82 -51.51 -1.61
CA GLU A 510 14.09 -51.15 -0.22
C GLU A 510 14.10 -49.61 -0.04
N TRP A 511 13.13 -49.11 0.74
CA TRP A 511 13.04 -47.69 1.09
C TRP A 511 14.24 -47.31 1.97
N ILE A 512 15.21 -46.60 1.38
CA ILE A 512 16.30 -45.95 2.12
C ILE A 512 15.69 -44.85 2.99
N ASP A 513 15.68 -45.07 4.30
CA ASP A 513 15.29 -44.08 5.31
C ASP A 513 16.35 -42.96 5.33
N VAL A 514 16.10 -41.89 4.57
CA VAL A 514 16.95 -40.70 4.54
C VAL A 514 16.87 -40.01 5.90
N HIS A 515 17.77 -40.39 6.80
CA HIS A 515 17.94 -39.75 8.10
C HIS A 515 18.21 -38.25 7.88
N HIS A 516 17.22 -37.41 8.16
CA HIS A 516 17.35 -35.95 8.16
C HIS A 516 18.27 -35.50 9.32
N SER A 517 19.58 -35.71 9.17
CA SER A 517 20.65 -35.35 10.11
C SER A 517 21.28 -33.99 9.76
N SER A 518 20.50 -33.03 9.25
CA SER A 518 21.02 -31.68 8.94
C SER A 518 20.60 -30.62 9.97
N ASP A 519 19.75 -30.98 10.95
CA ASP A 519 19.28 -30.07 12.00
C ASP A 519 20.07 -30.23 13.32
N GLU A 520 20.80 -31.32 13.51
CA GLU A 520 21.68 -31.53 14.68
C GLU A 520 23.04 -30.84 14.48
N ASP A 521 23.65 -30.93 13.30
CA ASP A 521 24.93 -30.27 12.98
C ASP A 521 24.86 -28.73 13.06
N ALA A 522 23.75 -28.11 12.61
CA ALA A 522 23.59 -26.66 12.67
C ALA A 522 23.43 -26.14 14.12
N GLY A 523 22.95 -26.97 15.04
CA GLY A 523 22.83 -26.65 16.46
C GLY A 523 24.17 -26.68 17.16
N GLU A 524 25.00 -27.69 16.88
CA GLU A 524 26.35 -27.82 17.44
C GLU A 524 27.30 -26.72 16.95
N VAL A 525 27.23 -26.36 15.66
CA VAL A 525 28.02 -25.25 15.10
C VAL A 525 27.62 -23.92 15.74
N ALA A 526 26.33 -23.69 15.98
CA ALA A 526 25.85 -22.48 16.66
C ALA A 526 26.24 -22.41 18.15
N GLU A 527 26.36 -23.54 18.85
CA GLU A 527 26.87 -23.60 20.24
C GLU A 527 28.39 -23.39 20.29
N LYS A 528 29.15 -24.00 19.36
CA LYS A 528 30.60 -23.79 19.21
C LYS A 528 30.96 -22.34 18.82
N LEU A 529 30.10 -21.65 18.10
CA LEU A 529 30.29 -20.23 17.77
C LEU A 529 29.92 -19.28 18.91
N GLN A 530 29.02 -19.69 19.82
CA GLN A 530 28.66 -18.90 21.01
C GLN A 530 29.76 -18.90 22.08
N SER A 531 30.63 -19.91 22.12
CA SER A 531 31.77 -19.98 23.04
C SER A 531 32.98 -19.13 22.59
N ILE A 532 33.00 -18.66 21.34
CA ILE A 532 34.07 -17.81 20.78
C ILE A 532 33.78 -16.32 21.09
N PRO A 533 34.79 -15.51 21.49
CA PRO A 533 34.65 -14.06 21.66
C PRO A 533 34.08 -13.35 20.42
N ALA A 534 33.31 -12.28 20.64
CA ALA A 534 32.63 -11.55 19.54
C ALA A 534 33.62 -10.94 18.52
N GLU A 535 34.82 -10.57 18.96
CA GLU A 535 35.88 -10.02 18.11
C GLU A 535 36.49 -11.10 17.18
N GLU A 536 36.73 -12.30 17.71
CA GLU A 536 37.20 -13.44 16.91
C GLU A 536 36.16 -13.91 15.89
N ARG A 537 34.86 -13.82 16.21
CA ARG A 537 33.78 -14.10 15.25
C ARG A 537 33.79 -13.11 14.08
N LYS A 538 34.01 -11.83 14.36
CA LYS A 538 34.12 -10.78 13.32
C LYS A 538 35.35 -11.00 12.44
N ALA A 539 36.49 -11.34 13.04
CA ALA A 539 37.71 -11.65 12.30
C ALA A 539 37.54 -12.87 11.37
N LYS A 540 36.89 -13.94 11.85
CA LYS A 540 36.54 -15.11 11.03
C LYS A 540 35.60 -14.76 9.88
N ALA A 541 34.55 -13.97 10.16
CA ALA A 541 33.62 -13.53 9.13
C ALA A 541 34.31 -12.65 8.06
N ALA A 542 35.25 -11.79 8.46
CA ALA A 542 36.04 -10.96 7.55
C ALA A 542 37.00 -11.80 6.70
N ALA A 543 37.70 -12.77 7.32
CA ALA A 543 38.57 -13.70 6.60
C ALA A 543 37.80 -14.50 5.55
N VAL A 544 36.66 -15.10 5.90
CA VAL A 544 35.80 -15.86 4.97
C VAL A 544 35.27 -14.97 3.84
N SER A 545 34.85 -13.74 4.16
CA SER A 545 34.31 -12.81 3.16
C SER A 545 35.39 -12.28 2.21
N GLY A 546 36.65 -12.22 2.66
CA GLY A 546 37.79 -11.75 1.87
C GLY A 546 38.53 -12.86 1.10
N SER A 547 38.51 -14.11 1.57
CA SER A 547 39.27 -15.21 0.98
C SER A 547 38.49 -16.06 -0.02
N ARG A 548 37.16 -16.13 0.09
CA ARG A 548 36.32 -17.06 -0.69
C ARG A 548 35.19 -16.37 -1.45
N LEU A 549 34.90 -16.86 -2.65
CA LEU A 549 33.66 -16.55 -3.38
C LEU A 549 32.52 -17.42 -2.84
N LEU A 550 31.50 -16.80 -2.23
CA LEU A 550 30.38 -17.51 -1.63
C LEU A 550 29.39 -18.04 -2.68
N THR A 551 29.00 -19.30 -2.55
CA THR A 551 27.97 -19.93 -3.39
C THR A 551 26.55 -19.66 -2.85
N GLN A 552 25.52 -19.94 -3.67
CA GLN A 552 24.12 -19.77 -3.26
C GLN A 552 23.74 -20.64 -2.04
N ASP A 553 24.40 -21.78 -1.87
CA ASP A 553 24.21 -22.67 -0.72
C ASP A 553 24.86 -22.11 0.56
N ASP A 554 26.01 -21.43 0.44
CA ASP A 554 26.66 -20.73 1.54
C ASP A 554 25.77 -19.59 2.06
N PHE A 555 25.18 -18.80 1.15
CA PHE A 555 24.17 -17.80 1.52
C PHE A 555 22.92 -18.41 2.16
N ARG A 556 22.56 -19.65 1.82
CA ARG A 556 21.45 -20.37 2.47
C ARG A 556 21.82 -20.76 3.89
N LYS A 557 23.03 -21.28 4.13
CA LYS A 557 23.55 -21.63 5.47
C LYS A 557 23.64 -20.41 6.38
N ILE A 558 24.22 -19.31 5.89
CA ILE A 558 24.29 -18.02 6.61
C ILE A 558 22.89 -17.56 7.06
N ARG A 559 21.90 -17.60 6.15
CA ARG A 559 20.52 -17.21 6.45
C ARG A 559 19.87 -18.11 7.50
N LEU A 560 20.09 -19.42 7.42
CA LEU A 560 19.54 -20.38 8.39
C LEU A 560 20.12 -20.16 9.79
N ALA A 561 21.42 -19.90 9.89
CA ALA A 561 22.08 -19.63 11.16
C ALA A 561 21.67 -18.28 11.76
N GLN A 562 21.53 -17.24 10.94
CA GLN A 562 20.95 -15.96 11.39
C GLN A 562 19.52 -16.13 11.91
N MET A 563 18.68 -16.87 11.18
CA MET A 563 17.31 -17.19 11.62
C MET A 563 17.30 -17.95 12.94
N ALA A 564 18.18 -18.94 13.10
CA ALA A 564 18.30 -19.73 14.32
C ALA A 564 18.76 -18.85 15.51
N LYS A 565 19.73 -17.98 15.29
CA LYS A 565 20.23 -17.02 16.28
C LYS A 565 19.13 -16.06 16.74
N GLU A 566 18.34 -15.50 15.82
CA GLU A 566 17.20 -14.63 16.14
C GLU A 566 16.10 -15.37 16.93
N VAL A 567 15.83 -16.64 16.61
CA VAL A 567 14.84 -17.47 17.32
C VAL A 567 15.32 -17.82 18.74
N ASN A 568 16.62 -18.04 18.92
CA ASN A 568 17.23 -18.46 20.18
C ASN A 568 17.58 -17.28 21.12
N ALA A 569 17.79 -16.07 20.59
CA ALA A 569 18.14 -14.86 21.36
C ALA A 569 17.06 -14.32 22.32
N ALA A 570 15.95 -15.03 22.55
CA ALA A 570 14.83 -14.55 23.39
C ALA A 570 14.90 -15.06 24.86
N PRO A 571 14.50 -14.23 25.85
CA PRO A 571 14.77 -14.48 27.27
C PRO A 571 14.05 -15.71 27.84
N GLY A 572 14.76 -16.41 28.73
CA GLY A 572 14.25 -17.52 29.54
C GLY A 572 13.07 -17.17 30.45
N LYS A 573 12.52 -18.22 31.09
CA LYS A 573 11.27 -18.40 31.88
C LYS A 573 10.64 -17.22 32.69
N GLY A 574 11.24 -16.03 32.83
CA GLY A 574 10.81 -14.96 33.74
C GLY A 574 9.77 -13.94 33.25
N GLN A 575 9.63 -13.67 31.94
CA GLN A 575 8.64 -12.68 31.46
C GLN A 575 7.27 -13.32 31.19
N LYS A 576 6.42 -13.37 32.21
CA LYS A 576 5.00 -13.79 32.10
C LYS A 576 4.05 -12.71 31.59
N ARG A 577 4.50 -11.47 31.38
CA ARG A 577 3.64 -10.43 30.78
C ARG A 577 3.75 -10.50 29.26
N LYS A 578 2.62 -10.53 28.57
CA LYS A 578 2.57 -10.27 27.13
C LYS A 578 3.30 -8.95 26.91
N MET A 579 4.46 -8.99 26.24
CA MET A 579 4.94 -7.83 25.50
C MET A 579 3.75 -7.44 24.62
N ALA A 580 3.19 -6.25 24.86
CA ALA A 580 2.13 -5.75 24.00
C ALA A 580 2.69 -5.77 22.58
N ASP A 581 1.97 -6.41 21.66
CA ASP A 581 2.37 -6.57 20.27
C ASP A 581 3.13 -5.35 19.75
N SER A 582 4.42 -5.55 19.50
CA SER A 582 5.20 -4.72 18.56
C SER A 582 4.93 -5.20 17.14
N ASP A 583 3.72 -5.67 16.85
CA ASP A 583 3.32 -6.16 15.52
C ASP A 583 3.23 -5.02 14.50
N ASN A 584 3.35 -3.75 14.92
CA ASN A 584 3.27 -2.58 14.04
C ASN A 584 4.61 -1.90 13.72
N GLU A 585 5.74 -2.32 14.31
CA GLU A 585 7.02 -1.66 13.99
C GLU A 585 7.60 -2.07 12.62
N GLU A 586 7.16 -3.21 12.07
CA GLU A 586 7.69 -3.79 10.83
C GLU A 586 6.77 -3.60 9.60
N GLU A 587 5.67 -2.86 9.76
CA GLU A 587 4.87 -2.26 8.67
C GLU A 587 5.25 -0.78 8.46
N LYS A 588 6.46 -0.37 8.86
CA LYS A 588 7.00 0.93 8.48
C LYS A 588 7.31 0.89 6.99
N GLY A 589 6.34 1.26 6.17
CA GLY A 589 6.66 1.88 4.89
C GLY A 589 7.52 3.13 5.12
N ASP A 590 8.18 3.62 4.08
CA ASP A 590 9.06 4.80 4.14
C ASP A 590 8.40 6.02 4.85
N LEU A 591 7.07 6.09 4.78
CA LEU A 591 6.25 7.15 5.35
C LEU A 591 5.66 6.79 6.73
N LEU A 592 5.87 7.68 7.71
CA LEU A 592 5.16 7.60 8.99
C LEU A 592 3.65 7.83 8.83
N THR A 593 2.86 7.14 9.65
CA THR A 593 1.41 7.34 9.68
C THR A 593 0.97 8.11 10.91
N LEU A 594 -0.17 8.82 10.84
CA LEU A 594 -0.74 9.52 12.00
C LEU A 594 -1.01 8.58 13.19
N ARG A 595 -1.26 7.30 12.91
CA ARG A 595 -1.50 6.27 13.94
C ARG A 595 -0.29 6.02 14.82
N ASP A 596 0.92 6.25 14.32
CA ASP A 596 2.16 6.04 15.09
C ASP A 596 2.33 7.11 16.18
N ILE A 597 1.82 8.32 15.93
CA ILE A 597 1.85 9.44 16.86
C ILE A 597 0.65 9.40 17.81
N GLU A 598 -0.56 9.19 17.27
CA GLU A 598 -1.81 9.16 18.05
C GLU A 598 -2.05 7.85 18.81
N LYS A 599 -1.08 6.93 18.82
CA LYS A 599 -1.23 5.57 19.38
C LYS A 599 -1.62 5.58 20.86
N LEU A 600 -2.92 5.55 21.14
CA LEU A 600 -3.47 5.37 22.48
C LEU A 600 -3.54 3.87 22.82
N HIS A 601 -2.72 3.42 23.77
CA HIS A 601 -2.68 2.01 24.20
C HIS A 601 -3.90 1.55 25.01
N LYS A 602 -4.61 2.49 25.64
CA LYS A 602 -5.87 2.31 26.36
C LYS A 602 -6.97 2.78 25.44
N LYS A 603 -7.87 1.87 25.07
CA LYS A 603 -9.06 2.22 24.29
C LYS A 603 -9.86 3.31 25.05
N PRO A 604 -10.24 4.41 24.40
CA PRO A 604 -11.14 5.38 25.02
C PRO A 604 -12.46 4.71 25.41
N LYS A 605 -13.12 5.23 26.44
CA LYS A 605 -14.44 4.72 26.85
C LYS A 605 -15.40 4.94 25.68
N SER A 606 -16.06 3.88 25.22
CA SER A 606 -17.01 3.99 24.11
C SER A 606 -18.29 4.68 24.54
N ASP A 607 -18.77 5.59 23.70
CA ASP A 607 -20.07 6.24 23.85
C ASP A 607 -21.22 5.23 23.90
N LYS A 608 -22.34 5.64 24.50
CA LYS A 608 -23.52 4.77 24.62
C LYS A 608 -24.00 4.27 23.25
N GLU A 609 -23.92 5.11 22.23
CA GLU A 609 -24.32 4.79 20.85
C GLU A 609 -23.39 3.75 20.19
N THR A 610 -22.07 3.93 20.29
CA THR A 610 -21.09 2.95 19.75
C THR A 610 -21.13 1.62 20.50
N ARG A 611 -21.44 1.64 21.80
CA ARG A 611 -21.73 0.42 22.59
C ARG A 611 -22.99 -0.29 22.10
N LEU A 612 -24.06 0.44 21.81
CA LEU A 612 -25.30 -0.12 21.25
C LEU A 612 -25.06 -0.67 19.85
N ALA A 613 -24.32 0.04 18.99
CA ALA A 613 -23.98 -0.42 17.65
C ALA A 613 -23.12 -1.70 17.67
N THR A 614 -22.10 -1.77 18.53
CA THR A 614 -21.28 -2.98 18.71
C THR A 614 -22.12 -4.15 19.26
N ALA A 615 -23.05 -3.86 20.19
CA ALA A 615 -23.96 -4.87 20.71
C ALA A 615 -24.97 -5.35 19.65
N MET A 616 -25.43 -4.46 18.75
CA MET A 616 -26.34 -4.79 17.65
C MET A 616 -25.60 -5.56 16.55
N ALA A 617 -24.38 -5.18 16.19
CA ALA A 617 -23.50 -5.93 15.28
C ALA A 617 -23.13 -7.31 15.86
N GLY A 618 -22.92 -7.42 17.17
CA GLY A 618 -22.76 -8.71 17.85
C GLY A 618 -24.06 -9.52 18.00
N ARG A 619 -25.22 -8.95 17.60
CA ARG A 619 -26.54 -9.60 17.62
C ARG A 619 -27.02 -10.00 16.22
N THR A 620 -26.49 -9.46 15.13
CA THR A 620 -26.90 -9.82 13.75
C THR A 620 -26.59 -11.28 13.43
N ASP A 621 -25.50 -11.84 13.95
CA ASP A 621 -25.12 -13.25 13.76
C ASP A 621 -25.78 -14.23 14.75
N ARG A 622 -26.66 -13.74 15.65
CA ARG A 622 -27.31 -14.57 16.68
C ARG A 622 -28.55 -15.35 16.19
N LYS A 623 -28.86 -15.35 14.90
CA LYS A 623 -29.94 -16.20 14.35
C LYS A 623 -29.57 -17.69 14.24
N GLU A 624 -28.30 -18.07 14.30
CA GLU A 624 -27.87 -19.46 13.98
C GLU A 624 -27.27 -20.30 15.12
N PHE A 625 -27.27 -19.84 16.39
CA PHE A 625 -26.84 -20.68 17.52
C PHE A 625 -27.98 -21.30 18.34
N VAL A 626 -29.13 -21.55 17.70
CA VAL A 626 -30.00 -22.66 18.13
C VAL A 626 -29.51 -23.90 17.38
N ARG A 627 -28.96 -24.86 18.12
CA ARG A 627 -28.48 -26.15 17.60
C ARG A 627 -29.53 -26.72 16.61
N LYS A 628 -29.26 -26.69 15.29
CA LYS A 628 -30.16 -27.24 14.26
C LYS A 628 -30.51 -28.68 14.67
N ARG A 629 -31.79 -28.93 14.99
CA ARG A 629 -32.25 -30.27 15.36
C ARG A 629 -32.12 -31.17 14.13
N THR A 630 -31.14 -32.07 14.16
CA THR A 630 -30.78 -32.97 13.07
C THR A 630 -31.76 -34.15 12.95
N LYS A 631 -33.06 -33.89 12.93
CA LYS A 631 -34.08 -34.90 12.66
C LYS A 631 -35.08 -34.32 11.67
N LEU A 632 -35.24 -35.00 10.54
CA LEU A 632 -35.97 -34.53 9.34
C LEU A 632 -37.48 -34.30 9.58
N ASN A 633 -38.07 -34.86 10.64
CA ASN A 633 -39.51 -34.77 10.91
C ASN A 633 -39.84 -33.79 12.06
N PRO A 634 -40.69 -32.76 11.81
CA PRO A 634 -41.11 -31.79 12.83
C PRO A 634 -41.79 -32.36 14.08
N HIS A 635 -42.37 -33.57 14.00
CA HIS A 635 -43.09 -34.22 15.11
C HIS A 635 -42.32 -35.36 15.81
N ALA A 636 -41.02 -35.51 15.55
CA ALA A 636 -40.23 -36.58 16.17
C ALA A 636 -39.97 -36.31 17.67
N SER A 637 -40.34 -37.25 18.53
CA SER A 637 -40.07 -37.16 19.97
C SER A 637 -38.57 -37.26 20.29
N THR A 638 -38.12 -36.49 21.30
CA THR A 638 -36.73 -36.56 21.81
C THR A 638 -36.52 -37.85 22.60
N SER A 639 -35.34 -38.48 22.47
CA SER A 639 -35.01 -39.69 23.24
C SER A 639 -35.06 -39.42 24.76
N ASN A 640 -35.40 -40.42 25.58
CA ASN A 640 -35.35 -40.30 27.05
C ASN A 640 -33.99 -39.82 27.58
N LYS A 641 -32.90 -40.05 26.82
CA LYS A 641 -31.56 -39.56 27.14
C LYS A 641 -31.39 -38.04 26.91
N GLU A 642 -32.12 -37.48 25.95
CA GLU A 642 -32.16 -36.04 25.66
C GLU A 642 -33.10 -35.31 26.61
N LYS A 643 -34.25 -35.92 26.95
CA LYS A 643 -35.19 -35.41 27.98
C LYS A 643 -34.52 -35.27 29.36
N ARG A 644 -33.48 -36.06 29.66
CA ARG A 644 -32.68 -35.94 30.90
C ARG A 644 -31.68 -34.78 30.92
N ARG A 645 -31.47 -34.06 29.80
CA ARG A 645 -30.52 -32.93 29.69
C ARG A 645 -31.24 -31.58 29.77
N THR A 646 -31.91 -31.32 30.88
CA THR A 646 -32.68 -30.08 31.11
C THR A 646 -31.90 -28.99 31.84
N LYS A 647 -30.76 -29.30 32.47
CA LYS A 647 -29.98 -28.35 33.29
C LYS A 647 -28.76 -27.79 32.56
N ASN A 648 -28.51 -26.49 32.74
CA ASN A 648 -27.39 -25.77 32.12
C ASN A 648 -26.02 -26.38 32.54
N PHE A 649 -25.03 -26.35 31.64
CA PHE A 649 -23.75 -27.08 31.81
C PHE A 649 -22.99 -26.69 33.08
N MET A 650 -22.99 -25.40 33.45
CA MET A 650 -22.37 -24.93 34.70
C MET A 650 -22.95 -25.60 35.95
N MET A 651 -24.25 -25.94 35.94
CA MET A 651 -24.89 -26.66 37.05
C MET A 651 -24.63 -28.17 37.03
N MET A 652 -24.42 -28.75 35.85
CA MET A 652 -24.12 -30.19 35.70
C MET A 652 -22.63 -30.52 35.87
N ARG A 653 -21.73 -29.54 35.75
CA ARG A 653 -20.27 -29.73 35.87
C ARG A 653 -19.86 -30.33 37.23
N HIS A 654 -20.60 -30.02 38.29
CA HIS A 654 -20.35 -30.51 39.64
C HIS A 654 -21.01 -31.86 39.94
N SER A 655 -21.92 -32.33 39.06
CA SER A 655 -22.55 -33.64 39.19
C SER A 655 -21.52 -34.76 39.14
N GLN A 656 -21.65 -35.72 40.06
CA GLN A 656 -20.75 -36.85 40.21
C GLN A 656 -20.58 -37.63 38.89
N ASN A 657 -21.68 -37.83 38.14
CA ASN A 657 -21.67 -38.49 36.83
C ASN A 657 -20.86 -37.78 35.72
N VAL A 658 -20.57 -36.48 35.87
CA VAL A 658 -19.75 -35.73 34.92
C VAL A 658 -18.29 -35.71 35.39
N ARG A 659 -18.06 -35.56 36.70
CA ARG A 659 -16.71 -35.60 37.30
C ARG A 659 -16.05 -36.97 37.21
N THR A 660 -16.81 -38.07 37.31
CA THR A 660 -16.27 -39.44 37.29
C THR A 660 -15.99 -39.99 35.89
N LYS A 661 -16.44 -39.33 34.82
CA LYS A 661 -16.18 -39.79 33.44
C LYS A 661 -14.69 -39.87 33.08
N GLY A 662 -13.85 -39.04 33.70
CA GLY A 662 -12.40 -39.11 33.55
C GLY A 662 -11.72 -40.17 34.42
N LYS A 663 -12.44 -40.76 35.40
CA LYS A 663 -11.93 -41.71 36.40
C LYS A 663 -12.55 -43.11 36.27
N ARG A 664 -13.00 -43.51 35.08
CA ARG A 664 -13.48 -44.88 34.85
C ARG A 664 -12.35 -45.87 35.04
N SER A 665 -12.58 -46.92 35.83
CA SER A 665 -11.60 -47.99 36.03
C SER A 665 -11.32 -48.71 34.71
N PHE A 666 -10.16 -49.34 34.59
CA PHE A 666 -9.80 -50.08 33.37
C PHE A 666 -10.82 -51.17 33.03
N ARG A 667 -11.33 -51.87 34.06
CA ARG A 667 -12.38 -52.89 33.95
C ARG A 667 -13.70 -52.34 33.39
N GLU A 668 -14.11 -51.15 33.83
CA GLU A 668 -15.30 -50.49 33.30
C GLU A 668 -15.13 -50.05 31.83
N LYS A 669 -13.92 -49.63 31.44
CA LYS A 669 -13.62 -49.28 30.05
C LYS A 669 -13.67 -50.52 29.16
N GLN A 670 -13.13 -51.65 29.62
CA GLN A 670 -13.15 -52.93 28.91
C GLN A 670 -14.58 -53.44 28.70
N LEU A 671 -15.41 -53.46 29.75
CA LEU A 671 -16.82 -53.87 29.65
C LEU A 671 -17.63 -52.95 28.71
N ALA A 672 -17.40 -51.64 28.76
CA ALA A 672 -18.05 -50.70 27.87
C ALA A 672 -17.63 -50.90 26.39
N LEU A 673 -16.35 -51.21 26.16
CA LEU A 673 -15.83 -51.54 24.82
C LEU A 673 -16.44 -52.85 24.30
N GLN A 674 -16.48 -53.89 25.13
CA GLN A 674 -17.07 -55.19 24.78
C GLN A 674 -18.57 -55.05 24.44
N ALA A 675 -19.32 -54.29 25.24
CA ALA A 675 -20.72 -53.99 24.97
C ALA A 675 -20.91 -53.20 23.66
N ALA A 676 -20.01 -52.25 23.35
CA ALA A 676 -20.04 -51.50 22.11
C ALA A 676 -19.73 -52.40 20.88
N LEU A 677 -18.77 -53.32 20.99
CA LEU A 677 -18.44 -54.28 19.94
C LEU A 677 -19.57 -55.29 19.72
N LEU A 678 -20.20 -55.80 20.77
CA LEU A 678 -21.39 -56.65 20.68
C LEU A 678 -22.55 -55.93 19.98
N LYS A 679 -22.73 -54.64 20.27
CA LYS A 679 -23.78 -53.82 19.65
C LYS A 679 -23.49 -53.56 18.16
N LYS A 680 -22.23 -53.32 17.79
CA LYS A 680 -21.81 -53.27 16.38
C LYS A 680 -22.03 -54.60 15.68
N LYS A 681 -21.68 -55.72 16.30
CA LYS A 681 -21.88 -57.06 15.73
C LYS A 681 -23.38 -57.37 15.48
N LYS A 682 -24.27 -56.88 16.35
CA LYS A 682 -25.73 -56.95 16.17
C LYS A 682 -26.32 -56.00 15.13
N GLN A 683 -25.55 -55.02 14.64
CA GLN A 683 -25.98 -54.13 13.54
C GLN A 683 -25.50 -54.62 12.17
N TYR A 684 -24.56 -55.56 12.13
CA TYR A 684 -24.05 -56.22 10.92
C TYR A 684 -24.64 -57.63 10.69
N LYS A 685 -25.56 -58.06 11.58
CA LYS A 685 -26.60 -59.04 11.29
C LYS A 685 -27.90 -58.27 11.16
#